data_AF-A0A8J4SIT6-F1
#
_entry.id   AF-A0A8J4SIT6-F1
#
_cell.length_a   1.000
_cell.length_b   1.000
_cell.length_c   1.000
_cell.angle_alpha   90.00
_cell.angle_beta   90.00
_cell.angle_gamma   90.00
#
_symmetry.space_group_name_H-M   'P 1'
#
loop_
_entity.id
_entity.type
_entity.pdbx_description
1 polymer ?
#
loop_
_entity_poly.entity_id
_entity_poly.type
_entity_poly.pdbx_seq_one_letter_code
_entity_poly.pdbx_strand_id
1 'polypeptide(L)'
;MPYLDVNRMPTSKLKKFIQEYFDGACGPDFYQFLSETQESQEMWDIGWCLLDSGDSFETQFFGIMLLRIAIGSRNISQFEDGGLRIRDTLLRVVAKYGRNTELNAGTMTDTLLKKAFQLLAYVIFQTTDWWDSPVRCVVSLLLQEISSNYEAQNLAWLSTSVPNEERRFMNVLLFLSIFMEEFTSANLLFRTKQRVRETILSDEPTVFQVFQQLLETQHNEDVVASVISCCSLWVSTLSSTTRSVDCVALMDLIYRSMSQSARLYLVGLDCIITILEEGDMGLSSGRSIAYLLDYHVTRLAAFGGVFSDLLTVHAQAVKNGLTWEDFTQHEMLNKTTLLLLILTEKQMDHLVKRVVSPNEFDAPVHTLFRMFLLPLTAHGHYPRDECVSDLGAQIWFNLLDSPVTVQTNVEHSNTDGTFLGQIQIKFLDAAFRKTHYPSNLEAFFCDWTFEERERWYKFRAELGDTFLLAYTQKQTEPWFFQLPRRLADWVNQNDAESLWPELESVLFVLVSISEQLSEEVSHKNPTSCQFLFDALDGVTGLIKHLTTVIWSPATRSTNMKTLACQFVFCNAISIFIEYYVPVLCAVQSDSLKNSTPLWLSHMFSFTVDWLAKSVRVNTYRDAKTMMSVSASKALQVFVHEFPQIVNYADKILSVLTSVICDTSLLSTTLETYTWQTVGMLVPYCPTGLFCQLVDCGLDRLTSHFKTRKWCHLF
;
A
#
# COMPACT_ATOMS: atom_id res chain seq x y z
N MET A 1 22.25 -44.50 32.47
CA MET A 1 21.11 -43.89 31.77
C MET A 1 21.09 -44.44 30.36
N PRO A 2 19.94 -44.76 29.75
CA PRO A 2 19.88 -45.27 28.37
C PRO A 2 20.54 -44.35 27.32
N TYR A 3 20.64 -43.05 27.60
CA TYR A 3 21.11 -42.04 26.64
C TYR A 3 22.43 -41.34 27.02
N LEU A 4 22.89 -41.50 28.28
CA LEU A 4 24.19 -41.02 28.77
C LEU A 4 25.00 -42.18 29.36
N ASP A 5 26.29 -42.24 29.04
CA ASP A 5 27.22 -43.20 29.62
C ASP A 5 27.63 -42.84 31.07
N VAL A 6 28.48 -43.69 31.68
CA VAL A 6 28.97 -43.50 33.06
C VAL A 6 29.75 -42.19 33.24
N ASN A 7 30.33 -41.66 32.16
CA ASN A 7 31.09 -40.41 32.13
C ASN A 7 30.23 -39.20 31.71
N ARG A 8 28.90 -39.37 31.62
CA ARG A 8 27.95 -38.35 31.15
C ARG A 8 28.16 -37.91 29.71
N MET A 9 28.72 -38.78 28.87
CA MET A 9 28.85 -38.55 27.43
C MET A 9 27.66 -39.15 26.66
N PRO A 10 27.30 -38.58 25.49
CA PRO A 10 26.20 -39.08 24.67
C PRO A 10 26.46 -40.52 24.20
N THR A 11 25.51 -41.43 24.42
CA THR A 11 25.60 -42.80 23.89
C THR A 11 25.49 -42.81 22.36
N SER A 12 25.88 -43.91 21.71
CA SER A 12 25.73 -44.08 20.25
C SER A 12 24.28 -43.89 19.79
N LYS A 13 23.32 -44.28 20.63
CA LYS A 13 21.88 -44.08 20.38
C LYS A 13 21.51 -42.60 20.37
N LEU A 14 22.00 -41.81 21.34
CA LEU A 14 21.74 -40.37 21.40
C LEU A 14 22.44 -39.61 20.26
N LYS A 15 23.67 -40.00 19.90
CA LYS A 15 24.39 -39.43 18.74
C LYS A 15 23.63 -39.66 17.43
N LYS A 16 23.03 -40.84 17.25
CA LYS A 16 22.17 -41.15 16.10
C LYS A 16 20.96 -40.23 16.02
N PHE A 17 20.29 -39.96 17.15
CA PHE A 17 19.16 -39.03 17.22
C PHE A 17 19.55 -37.59 16.91
N ILE A 18 20.71 -37.12 17.40
CA ILE A 18 21.22 -35.79 17.04
C ILE A 18 21.42 -35.71 15.53
N GLN A 19 22.05 -36.71 14.92
CA GLN A 19 22.27 -36.73 13.48
C GLN A 19 20.96 -36.79 12.67
N GLU A 20 20.02 -37.67 13.04
CA GLU A 20 18.70 -37.77 12.40
C GLU A 20 17.92 -36.46 12.45
N TYR A 21 18.05 -35.68 13.53
CA TYR A 21 17.42 -34.37 13.67
C TYR A 21 17.96 -33.37 12.65
N PHE A 22 19.28 -33.29 12.45
CA PHE A 22 19.89 -32.38 11.50
C PHE A 22 19.73 -32.83 10.04
N ASP A 23 19.68 -34.14 9.80
CA ASP A 23 19.44 -34.72 8.47
C ASP A 23 17.95 -34.65 8.04
N GLY A 24 17.05 -34.21 8.93
CA GLY A 24 15.61 -34.19 8.70
C GLY A 24 14.98 -35.58 8.60
N ALA A 25 15.67 -36.60 9.11
CA ALA A 25 15.33 -38.01 9.00
C ALA A 25 14.74 -38.59 10.30
N CYS A 26 14.08 -37.76 11.12
CA CYS A 26 13.48 -38.16 12.39
C CYS A 26 12.44 -39.28 12.20
N GLY A 27 12.78 -40.49 12.65
CA GLY A 27 11.90 -41.65 12.62
C GLY A 27 10.97 -41.76 13.85
N PRO A 28 10.10 -42.79 13.88
CA PRO A 28 9.20 -43.03 15.02
C PRO A 28 9.93 -43.22 16.35
N ASP A 29 11.13 -43.83 16.34
CA ASP A 29 11.96 -44.03 17.54
C ASP A 29 12.41 -42.71 18.19
N PHE A 30 12.62 -41.66 17.39
CA PHE A 30 12.98 -40.32 17.87
C PHE A 30 11.81 -39.65 18.58
N TYR A 31 10.60 -39.71 17.99
CA TYR A 31 9.40 -39.17 18.61
C TYR A 31 9.00 -39.94 19.86
N GLN A 32 9.21 -41.25 19.86
CA GLN A 32 9.02 -42.08 21.05
C GLN A 32 9.99 -41.65 22.17
N PHE A 33 11.27 -41.44 21.85
CA PHE A 33 12.24 -40.88 22.81
C PHE A 33 11.76 -39.55 23.40
N LEU A 34 11.33 -38.59 22.57
CA LEU A 34 10.83 -37.30 23.05
C LEU A 34 9.62 -37.47 23.96
N SER A 35 8.63 -38.27 23.56
CA SER A 35 7.42 -38.53 24.35
C SER A 35 7.73 -39.18 25.71
N GLU A 36 8.62 -40.18 25.73
CA GLU A 36 9.01 -40.89 26.95
C GLU A 36 9.84 -40.04 27.91
N THR A 37 10.64 -39.10 27.38
CA THR A 37 11.58 -38.31 28.18
C THR A 37 11.09 -36.90 28.50
N GLN A 38 10.06 -36.38 27.81
CA GLN A 38 9.57 -35.00 27.98
C GLN A 38 9.15 -34.67 29.41
N GLU A 39 8.63 -35.66 30.14
CA GLU A 39 8.24 -35.52 31.55
C GLU A 39 9.26 -36.13 32.51
N SER A 40 10.44 -36.55 32.08
CA SER A 40 11.43 -37.21 32.95
C SER A 40 12.51 -36.24 33.42
N GLN A 41 13.14 -36.54 34.57
CA GLN A 41 14.34 -35.82 35.01
C GLN A 41 15.53 -36.06 34.06
N GLU A 42 15.50 -37.17 33.32
CA GLU A 42 16.57 -37.58 32.41
C GLU A 42 16.74 -36.61 31.23
N MET A 43 15.67 -35.98 30.73
CA MET A 43 15.77 -34.98 29.65
C MET A 43 16.59 -33.76 30.07
N TRP A 44 16.47 -33.33 31.33
CA TRP A 44 17.26 -32.23 31.88
C TRP A 44 18.75 -32.60 31.97
N ASP A 45 19.06 -33.77 32.51
CA ASP A 45 20.43 -34.24 32.65
C ASP A 45 21.09 -34.40 31.27
N ILE A 46 20.37 -34.95 30.28
CA ILE A 46 20.82 -35.02 28.89
C ILE A 46 21.10 -33.62 28.33
N GLY A 47 20.13 -32.70 28.46
CA GLY A 47 20.25 -31.34 27.94
C GLY A 47 21.47 -30.58 28.48
N TRP A 48 21.71 -30.66 29.80
CA TRP A 48 22.88 -30.02 30.42
C TRP A 48 24.20 -30.67 30.02
N CYS A 49 24.25 -32.00 29.94
CA CYS A 49 25.47 -32.70 29.52
C CYS A 49 25.83 -32.37 28.06
N LEU A 50 24.84 -32.25 27.18
CA LEU A 50 25.03 -31.86 25.78
C LEU A 50 25.48 -30.40 25.60
N LEU A 51 25.06 -29.51 26.51
CA LEU A 51 25.53 -28.12 26.54
C LEU A 51 26.98 -28.01 27.01
N ASP A 52 27.38 -28.80 28.00
CA ASP A 52 28.71 -28.78 28.60
C ASP A 52 29.75 -29.60 27.80
N SER A 53 29.32 -30.54 26.95
CA SER A 53 30.21 -31.53 26.30
C SER A 53 31.27 -30.94 25.37
N GLY A 54 31.15 -29.69 24.91
CA GLY A 54 32.20 -29.03 24.12
C GLY A 54 32.48 -29.62 22.73
N ASP A 55 31.84 -30.74 22.37
CA ASP A 55 32.26 -31.64 21.30
C ASP A 55 31.81 -31.23 19.88
N SER A 56 30.64 -30.60 19.70
CA SER A 56 30.16 -30.10 18.40
C SER A 56 29.01 -29.08 18.51
N PHE A 57 28.79 -28.27 17.47
CA PHE A 57 27.67 -27.31 17.39
C PHE A 57 26.30 -28.01 17.50
N GLU A 58 26.13 -29.11 16.75
CA GLU A 58 24.91 -29.91 16.68
C GLU A 58 24.53 -30.46 18.05
N THR A 59 25.53 -30.91 18.80
CA THR A 59 25.38 -31.47 20.15
C THR A 59 24.86 -30.39 21.10
N GLN A 60 25.48 -29.20 21.10
CA GLN A 60 25.08 -28.09 21.97
C GLN A 60 23.70 -27.54 21.58
N PHE A 61 23.42 -27.40 20.28
CA PHE A 61 22.12 -26.96 19.77
C PHE A 61 21.00 -27.92 20.20
N PHE A 62 21.22 -29.22 20.03
CA PHE A 62 20.27 -30.25 20.44
C PHE A 62 20.05 -30.23 21.97
N GLY A 63 21.11 -29.96 22.75
CA GLY A 63 21.01 -29.73 24.19
C GLY A 63 20.08 -28.56 24.56
N ILE A 64 20.25 -27.39 23.92
CA ILE A 64 19.37 -26.23 24.13
C ILE A 64 17.92 -26.55 23.74
N MET A 65 17.71 -27.26 22.63
CA MET A 65 16.39 -27.67 22.17
C MET A 65 15.69 -28.57 23.20
N LEU A 66 16.37 -29.60 23.72
CA LEU A 66 15.81 -30.50 24.72
C LEU A 66 15.45 -29.75 26.00
N LEU A 67 16.30 -28.82 26.45
CA LEU A 67 16.00 -27.99 27.61
C LEU A 67 14.81 -27.06 27.38
N ARG A 68 14.63 -26.52 26.17
CA ARG A 68 13.42 -25.73 25.83
C ARG A 68 12.15 -26.57 25.93
N ILE A 69 12.18 -27.81 25.43
CA ILE A 69 11.06 -28.74 25.53
C ILE A 69 10.76 -29.07 27.00
N ALA A 70 11.80 -29.38 27.78
CA ALA A 70 11.69 -29.71 29.20
C ALA A 70 11.16 -28.54 30.05
N ILE A 71 11.57 -27.31 29.75
CA ILE A 71 11.06 -26.09 30.39
C ILE A 71 9.60 -25.84 29.98
N GLY A 72 9.24 -26.10 28.73
CA GLY A 72 7.86 -25.96 28.27
C GLY A 72 6.88 -26.97 28.89
N SER A 73 7.35 -28.18 29.21
CA SER A 73 6.50 -29.27 29.72
C SER A 73 6.27 -29.24 31.24
N ARG A 74 7.20 -28.66 32.02
CA ARG A 74 7.13 -28.62 33.49
C ARG A 74 7.24 -27.20 34.02
N ASN A 75 6.51 -26.89 35.10
CA ASN A 75 6.64 -25.62 35.80
C ASN A 75 7.93 -25.59 36.63
N ILE A 76 8.87 -24.69 36.30
CA ILE A 76 10.15 -24.52 37.01
C ILE A 76 9.95 -24.25 38.50
N SER A 77 8.81 -23.68 38.90
CA SER A 77 8.46 -23.38 40.30
C SER A 77 8.33 -24.62 41.20
N GLN A 78 8.25 -25.83 40.64
CA GLN A 78 8.17 -27.08 41.42
C GLN A 78 9.53 -27.56 41.93
N PHE A 79 10.62 -26.88 41.58
CA PHE A 79 11.97 -27.20 42.03
C PHE A 79 12.44 -26.16 43.05
N GLU A 80 12.32 -26.45 44.35
CA GLU A 80 12.71 -25.54 45.44
C GLU A 80 14.19 -25.07 45.37
N ASP A 81 15.10 -25.89 44.79
CA ASP A 81 16.52 -25.54 44.55
C ASP A 81 16.92 -25.50 43.04
N GLY A 82 16.06 -26.00 42.15
CA GLY A 82 16.43 -26.25 40.75
C GLY A 82 16.34 -25.02 39.85
N GLY A 83 15.39 -24.10 40.11
CA GLY A 83 15.20 -22.90 39.30
C GLY A 83 16.42 -21.97 39.29
N LEU A 84 17.02 -21.73 40.47
CA LEU A 84 18.24 -20.92 40.61
C LEU A 84 19.43 -21.55 39.90
N ARG A 85 19.57 -22.89 39.99
CA ARG A 85 20.66 -23.61 39.31
C ARG A 85 20.50 -23.59 37.79
N ILE A 86 19.27 -23.69 37.27
CA ILE A 86 18.97 -23.55 35.85
C ILE A 86 19.35 -22.14 35.38
N ARG A 87 18.91 -21.10 36.10
CA ARG A 87 19.27 -19.70 35.85
C ARG A 87 20.78 -19.52 35.77
N ASP A 88 21.50 -19.90 36.82
CA ASP A 88 22.96 -19.67 36.92
C ASP A 88 23.74 -20.47 35.87
N THR A 89 23.22 -21.62 35.45
CA THR A 89 23.82 -22.41 34.37
C THR A 89 23.59 -21.76 33.01
N LEU A 90 22.38 -21.27 32.72
CA LEU A 90 22.11 -20.54 31.48
C LEU A 90 22.89 -19.23 31.39
N LEU A 91 23.00 -18.48 32.49
CA LEU A 91 23.82 -17.26 32.53
C LEU A 91 25.29 -17.55 32.25
N ARG A 92 25.82 -18.68 32.73
CA ARG A 92 27.18 -19.15 32.38
C ARG A 92 27.30 -19.52 30.90
N VAL A 93 26.31 -20.18 30.33
CA VAL A 93 26.27 -20.54 28.90
C VAL A 93 26.22 -19.30 28.02
N VAL A 94 25.35 -18.34 28.36
CA VAL A 94 25.26 -17.03 27.69
C VAL A 94 26.58 -16.26 27.80
N ALA A 95 27.20 -16.22 28.98
CA ALA A 95 28.49 -15.58 29.17
C ALA A 95 29.61 -16.27 28.35
N LYS A 96 29.57 -17.60 28.23
CA LYS A 96 30.52 -18.39 27.44
C LYS A 96 30.41 -18.03 25.96
N TYR A 97 29.21 -18.07 25.39
CA TYR A 97 29.02 -17.76 23.96
C TYR A 97 29.18 -16.29 23.65
N GLY A 98 28.70 -15.39 24.51
CA GLY A 98 28.81 -13.94 24.33
C GLY A 98 30.24 -13.39 24.40
N ARG A 99 31.18 -14.13 25.01
CA ARG A 99 32.60 -13.74 25.11
C ARG A 99 33.50 -14.29 23.99
N ASN A 100 33.02 -15.23 23.16
CA ASN A 100 33.88 -15.87 22.17
C ASN A 100 34.22 -14.93 21.00
N THR A 101 35.50 -14.59 20.86
CA THR A 101 36.04 -13.59 19.91
C THR A 101 36.57 -14.17 18.59
N GLU A 102 36.45 -15.47 18.34
CA GLU A 102 37.09 -16.10 17.18
C GLU A 102 36.34 -15.80 15.86
N LEU A 103 37.02 -15.10 14.93
CA LEU A 103 36.48 -14.63 13.64
C LEU A 103 35.93 -15.74 12.72
N ASN A 104 36.34 -17.01 12.91
CA ASN A 104 36.02 -18.11 11.99
C ASN A 104 34.88 -19.03 12.48
N ALA A 105 34.34 -18.80 13.69
CA ALA A 105 33.24 -19.56 14.28
C ALA A 105 31.90 -18.79 14.35
N GLY A 106 31.88 -17.55 13.83
CA GLY A 106 30.86 -16.53 14.12
C GLY A 106 29.41 -16.97 13.94
N THR A 107 29.05 -17.55 12.80
CA THR A 107 27.64 -17.87 12.48
C THR A 107 27.05 -18.96 13.38
N MET A 108 27.84 -19.99 13.71
CA MET A 108 27.40 -21.11 14.55
C MET A 108 27.30 -20.71 16.02
N THR A 109 28.28 -19.94 16.53
CA THR A 109 28.23 -19.42 17.90
C THR A 109 27.09 -18.43 18.10
N ASP A 110 26.81 -17.57 17.12
CA ASP A 110 25.72 -16.61 17.18
C ASP A 110 24.36 -17.34 17.17
N THR A 111 24.24 -18.43 16.41
CA THR A 111 23.03 -19.27 16.42
C THR A 111 22.80 -19.92 17.79
N LEU A 112 23.84 -20.47 18.41
CA LEU A 112 23.76 -21.01 19.77
C LEU A 112 23.39 -19.93 20.79
N LEU A 113 23.96 -18.75 20.68
CA LEU A 113 23.63 -17.61 21.56
C LEU A 113 22.16 -17.20 21.41
N LYS A 114 21.64 -17.09 20.18
CA LYS A 114 20.22 -16.82 19.92
C LYS A 114 19.32 -17.86 20.58
N LYS A 115 19.64 -19.15 20.43
CA LYS A 115 18.89 -20.23 21.07
C LYS A 115 18.97 -20.20 22.60
N ALA A 116 20.14 -19.85 23.15
CA ALA A 116 20.31 -19.65 24.58
C ALA A 116 19.47 -18.48 25.10
N PHE A 117 19.38 -17.37 24.37
CA PHE A 117 18.49 -16.24 24.72
C PHE A 117 17.01 -16.62 24.68
N GLN A 118 16.58 -17.38 23.66
CA GLN A 118 15.20 -17.91 23.61
C GLN A 118 14.91 -18.75 24.85
N LEU A 119 15.81 -19.69 25.20
CA LEU A 119 15.67 -20.52 26.38
C LEU A 119 15.60 -19.68 27.67
N LEU A 120 16.46 -18.67 27.77
CA LEU A 120 16.50 -17.75 28.92
C LEU A 120 15.20 -16.96 29.06
N ALA A 121 14.60 -16.49 27.96
CA ALA A 121 13.30 -15.81 27.97
C ALA A 121 12.20 -16.70 28.57
N TYR A 122 12.13 -17.98 28.17
CA TYR A 122 11.16 -18.92 28.78
C TYR A 122 11.40 -19.16 30.27
N VAL A 123 12.66 -19.21 30.71
CA VAL A 123 12.98 -19.31 32.14
C VAL A 123 12.48 -18.06 32.86
N ILE A 124 12.71 -16.86 32.32
CA ILE A 124 12.19 -15.61 32.89
C ILE A 124 10.66 -15.64 32.99
N PHE A 125 9.95 -16.13 31.96
CA PHE A 125 8.49 -16.20 31.98
C PHE A 125 7.91 -17.07 33.10
N GLN A 126 8.67 -18.05 33.57
CA GLN A 126 8.25 -18.96 34.66
C GLN A 126 8.79 -18.57 36.04
N THR A 127 9.65 -17.56 36.14
CA THR A 127 10.37 -17.21 37.38
C THR A 127 10.06 -15.82 37.91
N THR A 128 8.97 -15.22 37.41
CA THR A 128 8.47 -13.88 37.79
C THR A 128 8.22 -13.70 39.30
N ASP A 129 8.00 -14.78 40.04
CA ASP A 129 7.70 -14.72 41.48
C ASP A 129 8.95 -14.57 42.38
N TRP A 130 10.17 -14.84 41.88
CA TRP A 130 11.38 -14.87 42.71
C TRP A 130 12.66 -14.34 42.05
N TRP A 131 12.64 -14.02 40.75
CA TRP A 131 13.77 -13.36 40.09
C TRP A 131 13.47 -11.87 39.91
N ASP A 132 13.98 -11.07 40.84
CA ASP A 132 13.88 -9.61 40.76
C ASP A 132 14.76 -9.06 39.63
N SER A 133 14.18 -8.27 38.73
CA SER A 133 14.85 -7.58 37.61
C SER A 133 15.71 -8.48 36.70
N PRO A 134 15.11 -9.49 36.05
CA PRO A 134 15.84 -10.47 35.25
C PRO A 134 16.47 -9.87 34.00
N VAL A 135 15.82 -8.91 33.34
CA VAL A 135 16.33 -8.28 32.12
C VAL A 135 17.57 -7.47 32.47
N ARG A 136 17.51 -6.68 33.56
CA ARG A 136 18.66 -5.91 34.06
C ARG A 136 19.87 -6.81 34.35
N CYS A 137 19.65 -7.97 34.96
CA CYS A 137 20.70 -8.93 35.29
C CYS A 137 21.41 -9.49 34.04
N VAL A 138 20.66 -9.81 32.99
CA VAL A 138 21.25 -10.31 31.74
C VAL A 138 22.00 -9.21 31.00
N VAL A 139 21.43 -8.00 30.97
CA VAL A 139 22.05 -6.82 30.38
C VAL A 139 23.40 -6.54 31.06
N SER A 140 23.47 -6.49 32.40
CA SER A 140 24.72 -6.27 33.12
C SER A 140 25.75 -7.39 32.91
N LEU A 141 25.30 -8.65 32.83
CA LEU A 141 26.17 -9.80 32.54
C LEU A 141 26.84 -9.70 31.17
N LEU A 142 26.09 -9.29 30.14
CA LEU A 142 26.61 -9.12 28.78
C LEU A 142 27.57 -7.93 28.65
N LEU A 143 27.37 -6.90 29.48
CA LEU A 143 28.17 -5.66 29.46
C LEU A 143 29.44 -5.73 30.33
N GLN A 144 29.57 -6.77 31.18
CA GLN A 144 30.69 -7.03 32.11
C GLN A 144 30.78 -6.12 33.34
N GLU A 145 29.72 -6.04 34.13
CA GLU A 145 29.84 -5.73 35.58
C GLU A 145 29.32 -6.91 36.41
N ILE A 146 30.22 -7.82 36.80
CA ILE A 146 30.02 -8.61 38.02
C ILE A 146 30.89 -7.96 39.09
N SER A 147 30.49 -6.78 39.55
CA SER A 147 30.85 -6.31 40.90
C SER A 147 29.69 -6.66 41.82
N SER A 148 30.02 -7.34 42.91
CA SER A 148 29.15 -8.06 43.83
C SER A 148 28.17 -7.21 44.67
N ASN A 149 27.72 -6.04 44.20
CA ASN A 149 26.74 -5.21 44.90
C ASN A 149 25.63 -4.79 43.93
N TYR A 150 24.45 -5.39 44.11
CA TYR A 150 23.23 -5.16 43.32
C TYR A 150 22.50 -3.85 43.65
N GLU A 151 23.03 -3.04 44.55
CA GLU A 151 22.37 -1.84 45.04
C GLU A 151 23.27 -0.62 44.83
N ALA A 152 22.82 0.28 43.96
CA ALA A 152 23.42 1.57 43.64
C ALA A 152 24.76 1.51 42.91
N GLN A 153 24.75 1.82 41.61
CA GLN A 153 25.27 3.10 41.10
C GLN A 153 25.07 3.22 39.59
N ASN A 154 25.02 4.48 39.15
CA ASN A 154 24.73 4.96 37.80
C ASN A 154 25.48 4.19 36.70
N LEU A 155 24.85 4.12 35.51
CA LEU A 155 25.40 3.63 34.24
C LEU A 155 26.61 4.45 33.73
N ALA A 156 27.64 4.63 34.56
CA ALA A 156 28.88 5.37 34.25
C ALA A 156 29.91 4.53 33.45
N TRP A 157 29.58 3.27 33.17
CA TRP A 157 30.49 2.24 32.65
C TRP A 157 30.67 2.23 31.12
N LEU A 158 29.94 3.05 30.36
CA LEU A 158 30.13 3.22 28.91
C LEU A 158 31.31 4.13 28.53
N SER A 159 32.07 4.63 29.52
CA SER A 159 33.14 5.63 29.30
C SER A 159 34.57 5.06 29.22
N THR A 160 34.75 3.77 29.47
CA THR A 160 36.07 3.13 29.45
C THR A 160 36.24 2.28 28.20
N SER A 161 37.13 2.70 27.29
CA SER A 161 37.45 1.99 26.04
C SER A 161 37.98 0.57 26.29
N VAL A 162 37.10 -0.42 26.27
CA VAL A 162 37.42 -1.86 26.33
C VAL A 162 37.42 -2.43 24.91
N PRO A 163 38.35 -3.34 24.55
CA PRO A 163 38.26 -4.05 23.28
C PRO A 163 36.95 -4.87 23.17
N ASN A 164 36.32 -4.81 21.98
CA ASN A 164 35.05 -5.48 21.61
C ASN A 164 33.74 -4.91 22.20
N GLU A 165 33.68 -3.61 22.49
CA GLU A 165 32.46 -2.92 22.93
C GLU A 165 31.26 -3.14 21.99
N GLU A 166 31.45 -2.99 20.66
CA GLU A 166 30.36 -3.10 19.69
C GLU A 166 29.69 -4.47 19.72
N ARG A 167 30.46 -5.56 19.82
CA ARG A 167 29.89 -6.92 19.89
C ARG A 167 29.08 -7.13 21.17
N ARG A 168 29.47 -6.51 22.28
CA ARG A 168 28.70 -6.57 23.54
C ARG A 168 27.38 -5.84 23.41
N PHE A 169 27.39 -4.66 22.81
CA PHE A 169 26.15 -3.91 22.52
C PHE A 169 25.23 -4.70 21.60
N MET A 170 25.76 -5.30 20.53
CA MET A 170 24.99 -6.15 19.63
C MET A 170 24.40 -7.37 20.35
N ASN A 171 25.14 -8.01 21.25
CA ASN A 171 24.62 -9.14 22.04
C ASN A 171 23.50 -8.70 23.00
N VAL A 172 23.61 -7.52 23.62
CA VAL A 172 22.54 -6.94 24.46
C VAL A 172 21.29 -6.68 23.63
N LEU A 173 21.43 -6.01 22.49
CA LEU A 173 20.30 -5.70 21.60
C LEU A 173 19.66 -6.97 21.06
N LEU A 174 20.46 -7.97 20.71
CA LEU A 174 19.98 -9.27 20.27
C LEU A 174 19.16 -9.97 21.35
N PHE A 175 19.62 -9.97 22.60
CA PHE A 175 18.86 -10.50 23.72
C PHE A 175 17.54 -9.76 23.90
N LEU A 176 17.57 -8.43 23.95
CA LEU A 176 16.40 -7.59 24.16
C LEU A 176 15.35 -7.77 23.05
N SER A 177 15.77 -7.91 21.79
CA SER A 177 14.85 -8.19 20.69
C SER A 177 14.23 -9.58 20.79
N ILE A 178 15.05 -10.63 20.96
CA ILE A 178 14.56 -12.02 21.09
C ILE A 178 13.61 -12.16 22.27
N PHE A 179 13.91 -11.50 23.39
CA PHE A 179 13.10 -11.55 24.59
C PHE A 179 11.68 -11.01 24.33
N MET A 180 11.55 -9.89 23.62
CA MET A 180 10.25 -9.30 23.27
C MET A 180 9.51 -10.08 22.18
N GLU A 181 10.22 -10.64 21.19
CA GLU A 181 9.64 -11.55 20.19
C GLU A 181 9.03 -12.79 20.86
N GLU A 182 9.79 -13.45 21.75
CA GLU A 182 9.33 -14.62 22.49
C GLU A 182 8.14 -14.27 23.40
N PHE A 183 8.15 -13.10 24.06
CA PHE A 183 7.01 -12.64 24.87
C PHE A 183 5.73 -12.46 24.04
N THR A 184 5.87 -11.95 22.82
CA THR A 184 4.75 -11.73 21.90
C THR A 184 4.20 -13.05 21.38
N SER A 185 5.09 -13.97 20.98
CA SER A 185 4.69 -15.29 20.43
C SER A 185 4.28 -16.33 21.48
N ALA A 186 4.71 -16.17 22.75
CA ALA A 186 4.49 -17.19 23.77
C ALA A 186 3.00 -17.33 24.10
N ASN A 187 2.53 -18.58 24.02
CA ASN A 187 1.17 -18.95 24.42
C ASN A 187 1.07 -19.09 25.95
N LEU A 188 1.17 -17.95 26.65
CA LEU A 188 1.04 -17.87 28.10
C LEU A 188 -0.41 -17.66 28.50
N LEU A 189 -0.82 -18.25 29.63
CA LEU A 189 -2.09 -17.92 30.27
C LEU A 189 -2.15 -16.43 30.59
N PHE A 190 -3.33 -15.81 30.47
CA PHE A 190 -3.51 -14.36 30.66
C PHE A 190 -2.86 -13.82 31.95
N ARG A 191 -3.08 -14.48 33.10
CA ARG A 191 -2.48 -14.06 34.38
C ARG A 191 -0.95 -14.14 34.38
N THR A 192 -0.38 -15.19 33.80
CA THR A 192 1.07 -15.36 33.66
C THR A 192 1.63 -14.29 32.72
N LYS A 193 0.96 -14.04 31.59
CA LYS A 193 1.36 -12.99 30.64
C LYS A 193 1.34 -11.61 31.29
N GLN A 194 0.36 -11.33 32.15
CA GLN A 194 0.27 -10.07 32.90
C GLN A 194 1.41 -9.93 33.92
N ARG A 195 1.73 -10.98 34.69
CA ARG A 195 2.88 -10.96 35.63
C ARG A 195 4.20 -10.75 34.91
N VAL A 196 4.42 -11.47 33.81
CA VAL A 196 5.61 -11.27 32.97
C VAL A 196 5.66 -9.82 32.48
N ARG A 197 4.54 -9.27 32.01
CA ARG A 197 4.47 -7.85 31.61
C ARG A 197 4.86 -6.91 32.76
N GLU A 198 4.38 -7.14 33.98
CA GLU A 198 4.76 -6.34 35.15
C GLU A 198 6.28 -6.41 35.44
N THR A 199 6.89 -7.58 35.30
CA THR A 199 8.35 -7.76 35.39
C THR A 199 9.11 -7.04 34.26
N ILE A 200 8.56 -6.99 33.05
CA ILE A 200 9.16 -6.24 31.93
C ILE A 200 9.10 -4.74 32.21
N LEU A 201 7.96 -4.25 32.69
CA LEU A 201 7.75 -2.82 33.01
C LEU A 201 8.64 -2.34 34.16
N SER A 202 9.05 -3.20 35.10
CA SER A 202 9.99 -2.82 36.15
C SER A 202 11.42 -2.61 35.65
N ASP A 203 11.81 -3.31 34.57
CA ASP A 203 13.13 -3.21 33.95
C ASP A 203 13.17 -2.23 32.75
N GLU A 204 12.01 -1.83 32.23
CA GLU A 204 11.84 -0.89 31.10
C GLU A 204 12.72 0.38 31.23
N PRO A 205 12.77 1.10 32.37
CA PRO A 205 13.58 2.32 32.46
C PRO A 205 15.08 2.06 32.22
N THR A 206 15.58 0.89 32.62
CA THR A 206 16.99 0.51 32.38
C THR A 206 17.23 0.26 30.89
N VAL A 207 16.30 -0.41 30.22
CA VAL A 207 16.39 -0.70 28.78
C VAL A 207 16.35 0.58 27.95
N PHE A 208 15.45 1.51 28.29
CA PHE A 208 15.36 2.80 27.61
C PHE A 208 16.60 3.67 27.84
N GLN A 209 17.21 3.63 29.03
CA GLN A 209 18.50 4.28 29.27
C GLN A 209 19.62 3.70 28.38
N VAL A 210 19.66 2.38 28.20
CA VAL A 210 20.61 1.73 27.27
C VAL A 210 20.38 2.23 25.84
N PHE A 211 19.13 2.31 25.38
CA PHE A 211 18.83 2.84 24.05
C PHE A 211 19.27 4.30 23.88
N GLN A 212 18.98 5.16 24.86
CA GLN A 212 19.38 6.57 24.83
C GLN A 212 20.90 6.71 24.76
N GLN A 213 21.65 6.02 25.62
CA GLN A 213 23.11 6.12 25.64
C GLN A 213 23.75 5.61 24.34
N LEU A 214 23.24 4.52 23.76
CA LEU A 214 23.72 3.98 22.49
C LEU A 214 23.36 4.86 21.28
N LEU A 215 22.32 5.69 21.36
CA LEU A 215 21.98 6.64 20.30
C LEU A 215 22.68 8.01 20.47
N GLU A 216 22.99 8.41 21.70
CA GLU A 216 23.71 9.65 22.01
C GLU A 216 25.20 9.58 21.62
N THR A 217 25.80 8.41 21.80
CA THR A 217 27.23 8.19 21.58
C THR A 217 27.50 7.81 20.11
N GLN A 218 28.64 8.24 19.56
CA GLN A 218 29.03 7.82 18.20
C GLN A 218 29.44 6.35 18.20
N HIS A 219 28.57 5.51 17.63
CA HIS A 219 28.80 4.09 17.42
C HIS A 219 28.69 3.73 15.93
N ASN A 220 29.09 2.50 15.59
CA ASN A 220 28.91 1.94 14.27
C ASN A 220 27.42 1.94 13.86
N GLU A 221 27.16 2.17 12.58
CA GLU A 221 25.84 2.16 11.95
C GLU A 221 25.05 0.88 12.25
N ASP A 222 25.70 -0.28 12.30
CA ASP A 222 25.06 -1.55 12.65
C ASP A 222 24.46 -1.56 14.06
N VAL A 223 25.15 -0.95 15.03
CA VAL A 223 24.69 -0.83 16.41
C VAL A 223 23.50 0.11 16.45
N VAL A 224 23.63 1.31 15.87
CA VAL A 224 22.56 2.32 15.84
C VAL A 224 21.30 1.77 15.17
N ALA A 225 21.42 1.10 14.02
CA ALA A 225 20.30 0.45 13.34
C ALA A 225 19.62 -0.59 14.25
N SER A 226 20.41 -1.44 14.91
CA SER A 226 19.89 -2.46 15.82
C SER A 226 19.20 -1.87 17.04
N VAL A 227 19.70 -0.75 17.58
CA VAL A 227 19.05 -0.02 18.68
C VAL A 227 17.69 0.51 18.24
N ILE A 228 17.60 1.13 17.06
CA ILE A 228 16.34 1.68 16.54
C ILE A 228 15.32 0.56 16.31
N SER A 229 15.71 -0.56 15.70
CA SER A 229 14.81 -1.71 15.51
C SER A 229 14.36 -2.33 16.84
N CYS A 230 15.28 -2.47 17.81
CA CYS A 230 14.96 -2.99 19.14
C CYS A 230 13.99 -2.04 19.86
N CYS A 231 14.24 -0.73 19.80
CA CYS A 231 13.35 0.30 20.34
C CYS A 231 11.94 0.20 19.75
N SER A 232 11.82 0.07 18.43
CA SER A 232 10.53 -0.12 17.74
C SER A 232 9.74 -1.26 18.37
N LEU A 233 10.35 -2.45 18.47
CA LEU A 233 9.73 -3.65 19.01
C LEU A 233 9.30 -3.48 20.48
N TRP A 234 10.13 -2.85 21.30
CA TRP A 234 9.82 -2.62 22.71
C TRP A 234 8.64 -1.66 22.87
N VAL A 235 8.65 -0.52 22.16
CA VAL A 235 7.58 0.48 22.23
C VAL A 235 6.26 -0.10 21.72
N SER A 236 6.30 -0.82 20.60
CA SER A 236 5.10 -1.36 19.96
C SER A 236 4.44 -2.46 20.80
N THR A 237 5.23 -3.35 21.40
CA THR A 237 4.75 -4.43 22.29
C THR A 237 4.19 -3.90 23.63
N LEU A 238 4.71 -2.77 24.12
CA LEU A 238 4.38 -2.19 25.42
C LEU A 238 3.42 -0.98 25.36
N SER A 239 2.95 -0.61 24.16
CA SER A 239 2.30 0.67 23.81
C SER A 239 1.16 1.16 24.71
N SER A 240 0.45 0.28 25.40
CA SER A 240 -0.63 0.66 26.35
C SER A 240 -0.16 1.13 27.73
N THR A 241 1.13 1.03 28.03
CA THR A 241 1.68 1.19 29.39
C THR A 241 2.92 2.09 29.50
N THR A 242 3.58 2.41 28.38
CA THR A 242 4.78 3.24 28.30
C THR A 242 4.47 4.69 28.72
N ARG A 243 5.24 5.27 29.65
CA ARG A 243 5.03 6.65 30.11
C ARG A 243 5.46 7.64 29.01
N SER A 244 4.59 8.58 28.66
CA SER A 244 4.73 9.47 27.48
C SER A 244 5.95 10.41 27.47
N VAL A 245 6.62 10.64 28.60
CA VAL A 245 7.68 11.66 28.73
C VAL A 245 9.05 11.16 28.25
N ASP A 246 9.36 9.87 28.41
CA ASP A 246 10.65 9.30 28.01
C ASP A 246 10.74 9.05 26.48
N CYS A 247 9.58 8.95 25.81
CA CYS A 247 9.50 8.74 24.37
C CYS A 247 10.02 9.94 23.55
N VAL A 248 9.80 11.19 23.98
CA VAL A 248 10.18 12.36 23.15
C VAL A 248 11.69 12.49 23.00
N ALA A 249 12.45 12.31 24.09
CA ALA A 249 13.91 12.35 24.07
C ALA A 249 14.46 11.23 23.18
N LEU A 250 13.90 10.03 23.29
CA LEU A 250 14.27 8.89 22.45
C LEU A 250 13.95 9.14 20.97
N MET A 251 12.77 9.70 20.66
CA MET A 251 12.40 10.07 19.29
C MET A 251 13.32 11.13 18.71
N ASP A 252 13.76 12.12 19.49
CA ASP A 252 14.76 13.10 19.06
C ASP A 252 16.06 12.42 18.60
N LEU A 253 16.54 11.46 19.39
CA LEU A 253 17.73 10.69 19.05
C LEU A 253 17.53 9.86 17.78
N ILE A 254 16.37 9.20 17.62
CA ILE A 254 16.04 8.45 16.39
C ILE A 254 16.03 9.38 15.16
N TYR A 255 15.33 10.52 15.23
CA TYR A 255 15.31 11.49 14.13
C TYR A 255 16.70 12.05 13.81
N ARG A 256 17.56 12.28 14.81
CA ARG A 256 18.94 12.69 14.57
C ARG A 256 19.74 11.58 13.87
N SER A 257 19.59 10.33 14.30
CA SER A 257 20.26 9.18 13.67
C SER A 257 19.82 8.96 12.22
N MET A 258 18.53 9.17 11.92
CA MET A 258 18.00 9.10 10.54
C MET A 258 18.69 10.05 9.56
N SER A 259 19.22 11.18 10.03
CA SER A 259 19.90 12.16 9.18
C SER A 259 21.34 11.78 8.81
N GLN A 260 21.89 10.70 9.39
CA GLN A 260 23.31 10.35 9.25
C GLN A 260 23.60 9.49 8.00
N SER A 261 22.68 8.60 7.61
CA SER A 261 22.85 7.70 6.47
C SER A 261 21.53 7.21 5.90
N ALA A 262 21.55 6.69 4.66
CA ALA A 262 20.38 6.12 4.00
C ALA A 262 19.82 4.89 4.72
N ARG A 263 20.69 4.03 5.27
CA ARG A 263 20.25 2.83 6.02
C ARG A 263 19.62 3.21 7.35
N LEU A 264 20.18 4.17 8.09
CA LEU A 264 19.56 4.66 9.34
C LEU A 264 18.27 5.42 9.07
N TYR A 265 18.17 6.13 7.94
CA TYR A 265 16.90 6.71 7.48
C TYR A 265 15.83 5.63 7.30
N LEU A 266 16.13 4.55 6.58
CA LEU A 266 15.21 3.45 6.34
C LEU A 266 14.77 2.76 7.64
N VAL A 267 15.71 2.41 8.51
CA VAL A 267 15.41 1.75 9.79
C VAL A 267 14.63 2.67 10.74
N GLY A 268 14.92 3.98 10.70
CA GLY A 268 14.14 4.97 11.43
C GLY A 268 12.72 5.14 10.88
N LEU A 269 12.53 5.09 9.57
CA LEU A 269 11.18 5.06 8.97
C LEU A 269 10.38 3.86 9.45
N ASP A 270 10.96 2.65 9.42
CA ASP A 270 10.32 1.44 9.96
C ASP A 270 9.90 1.63 11.41
N CYS A 271 10.81 2.15 12.23
CA CYS A 271 10.54 2.39 13.63
C CYS A 271 9.38 3.36 13.83
N ILE A 272 9.37 4.50 13.14
CA ILE A 272 8.29 5.50 13.27
C ILE A 272 6.96 4.95 12.74
N ILE A 273 6.97 4.22 11.62
CA ILE A 273 5.78 3.58 11.04
C ILE A 273 5.16 2.62 12.05
N THR A 274 5.92 1.62 12.53
CA THR A 274 5.44 0.65 13.52
C THR A 274 4.92 1.35 14.77
N ILE A 275 5.65 2.36 15.23
CA ILE A 275 5.29 3.11 16.42
C ILE A 275 3.96 3.86 16.22
N LEU A 276 3.69 4.48 15.07
CA LEU A 276 2.44 5.20 14.78
C LEU A 276 1.26 4.27 14.47
N GLU A 277 1.52 3.07 13.95
CA GLU A 277 0.49 2.06 13.67
C GLU A 277 0.03 1.33 14.95
N GLU A 278 0.96 0.86 15.77
CA GLU A 278 0.71 0.04 16.96
C GLU A 278 0.55 0.85 18.26
N GLY A 279 1.17 2.03 18.31
CA GLY A 279 1.11 2.95 19.42
C GLY A 279 0.52 4.26 18.96
N ASP A 280 -0.41 4.83 19.72
CA ASP A 280 -0.91 6.13 19.33
C ASP A 280 0.12 7.25 19.54
N MET A 281 1.35 7.00 20.02
CA MET A 281 2.35 8.04 20.35
C MET A 281 1.82 9.20 21.21
N GLY A 282 0.73 8.97 21.95
CA GLY A 282 -0.01 10.02 22.64
C GLY A 282 -0.82 10.96 21.73
N LEU A 283 -0.96 10.64 20.45
CA LEU A 283 -1.77 11.32 19.42
C LEU A 283 -3.26 10.95 19.45
N SER A 284 -3.67 9.89 20.17
CA SER A 284 -5.09 9.50 20.30
C SER A 284 -5.75 9.85 21.64
N SER A 285 -5.01 10.27 22.67
CA SER A 285 -5.59 10.50 24.00
C SER A 285 -5.02 11.72 24.75
N GLY A 286 -5.86 12.76 24.89
CA GLY A 286 -5.72 13.82 25.90
C GLY A 286 -5.17 15.18 25.45
N ARG A 287 -5.19 16.17 26.37
CA ARG A 287 -4.87 17.60 26.11
C ARG A 287 -3.41 17.89 25.73
N SER A 288 -2.55 16.87 25.63
CA SER A 288 -1.11 16.94 25.28
C SER A 288 -0.80 16.66 23.79
N ILE A 289 -1.81 16.29 22.99
CA ILE A 289 -1.67 15.89 21.57
C ILE A 289 -1.02 16.99 20.71
N ALA A 290 -1.36 18.25 20.98
CA ALA A 290 -0.95 19.40 20.19
C ALA A 290 0.58 19.55 20.11
N TYR A 291 1.28 19.48 21.24
CA TYR A 291 2.74 19.68 21.31
C TYR A 291 3.51 18.50 20.69
N LEU A 292 3.06 17.28 20.93
CA LEU A 292 3.70 16.07 20.38
C LEU A 292 3.53 15.99 18.86
N LEU A 293 2.33 16.28 18.36
CA LEU A 293 2.10 16.38 16.92
C LEU A 293 2.99 17.46 16.29
N ASP A 294 3.04 18.65 16.89
CA ASP A 294 3.87 19.74 16.40
C ASP A 294 5.37 19.36 16.37
N TYR A 295 5.82 18.63 17.37
CA TYR A 295 7.17 18.08 17.41
C TYR A 295 7.44 17.11 16.25
N HIS A 296 6.58 16.09 16.06
CA HIS A 296 6.73 15.12 14.98
C HIS A 296 6.67 15.79 13.60
N VAL A 297 5.72 16.70 13.38
CA VAL A 297 5.60 17.47 12.14
C VAL A 297 6.88 18.26 11.85
N THR A 298 7.47 18.91 12.87
CA THR A 298 8.74 19.64 12.72
C THR A 298 9.88 18.72 12.30
N ARG A 299 10.00 17.57 12.94
CA ARG A 299 11.06 16.60 12.64
C ARG A 299 10.89 15.98 11.26
N LEU A 300 9.67 15.61 10.87
CA LEU A 300 9.37 15.06 9.56
C LEU A 300 9.57 16.08 8.44
N ALA A 301 9.14 17.32 8.65
CA ALA A 301 9.34 18.41 7.68
C ALA A 301 10.82 18.65 7.36
N ALA A 302 11.73 18.41 8.32
CA ALA A 302 13.18 18.51 8.09
C ALA A 302 13.70 17.52 7.04
N PHE A 303 13.00 16.40 6.80
CA PHE A 303 13.34 15.43 5.76
C PHE A 303 12.72 15.74 4.39
N GLY A 304 12.02 16.87 4.24
CA GLY A 304 11.43 17.27 2.95
C GLY A 304 12.46 17.41 1.82
N GLY A 305 13.68 17.84 2.15
CA GLY A 305 14.81 17.87 1.20
C GLY A 305 15.21 16.47 0.74
N VAL A 306 15.40 15.54 1.68
CA VAL A 306 15.74 14.15 1.40
C VAL A 306 14.69 13.49 0.50
N PHE A 307 13.39 13.71 0.78
CA PHE A 307 12.33 13.14 -0.04
C PHE A 307 12.31 13.72 -1.47
N SER A 308 12.56 15.02 -1.60
CA SER A 308 12.67 15.68 -2.92
C SER A 308 13.89 15.18 -3.71
N ASP A 309 15.01 14.93 -3.03
CA ASP A 309 16.22 14.37 -3.63
C ASP A 309 15.97 12.93 -4.10
N LEU A 310 15.29 12.10 -3.30
CA LEU A 310 14.90 10.74 -3.69
C LEU A 310 14.06 10.72 -4.97
N LEU A 311 13.09 11.64 -5.09
CA LEU A 311 12.28 11.77 -6.31
C LEU A 311 13.10 12.26 -7.51
N THR A 312 14.09 13.12 -7.29
CA THR A 312 14.99 13.59 -8.35
C THR A 312 15.89 12.46 -8.86
N VAL A 313 16.41 11.63 -7.95
CA VAL A 313 17.21 10.44 -8.29
C VAL A 313 16.33 9.41 -9.01
N HIS A 314 15.11 9.17 -8.53
CA HIS A 314 14.13 8.30 -9.21
C HIS A 314 13.80 8.80 -10.62
N ALA A 315 13.55 10.10 -10.79
CA ALA A 315 13.30 10.69 -12.10
C ALA A 315 14.47 10.47 -13.08
N GLN A 316 15.71 10.50 -12.59
CA GLN A 316 16.88 10.16 -13.40
C GLN A 316 16.95 8.65 -13.72
N ALA A 317 16.59 7.79 -12.77
CA ALA A 317 16.52 6.34 -12.97
C ALA A 317 15.51 5.96 -14.07
N VAL A 318 14.30 6.53 -14.04
CA VAL A 318 13.27 6.34 -15.06
C VAL A 318 13.74 6.84 -16.43
N LYS A 319 14.42 8.00 -16.50
CA LYS A 319 15.02 8.50 -17.74
C LYS A 319 16.11 7.58 -18.30
N ASN A 320 16.79 6.83 -17.44
CA ASN A 320 17.78 5.83 -17.82
C ASN A 320 17.13 4.49 -18.22
N GLY A 321 15.80 4.37 -18.16
CA GLY A 321 15.06 3.15 -18.52
C GLY A 321 15.01 2.09 -17.43
N LEU A 322 15.30 2.44 -16.17
CA LEU A 322 15.15 1.52 -15.03
C LEU A 322 13.68 1.42 -14.62
N THR A 323 13.25 0.20 -14.30
CA THR A 323 11.91 -0.05 -13.74
C THR A 323 11.92 0.20 -12.23
N TRP A 324 10.73 0.20 -11.61
CA TRP A 324 10.59 0.38 -10.17
C TRP A 324 11.39 -0.65 -9.35
N GLU A 325 11.35 -1.92 -9.73
CA GLU A 325 12.04 -3.01 -9.03
C GLU A 325 13.57 -2.93 -9.18
N ASP A 326 14.06 -2.31 -10.26
CA ASP A 326 15.50 -2.11 -10.48
C ASP A 326 16.05 -0.87 -9.73
N PHE A 327 15.17 -0.02 -9.20
CA PHE A 327 15.57 1.23 -8.55
C PHE A 327 16.02 1.00 -7.10
N THR A 328 17.32 1.02 -6.85
CA THR A 328 17.91 0.66 -5.54
C THR A 328 17.35 1.38 -4.29
N GLN A 329 16.73 2.55 -4.46
CA GLN A 329 16.17 3.35 -3.37
C GLN A 329 14.63 3.30 -3.32
N HIS A 330 13.99 2.38 -4.06
CA HIS A 330 12.54 2.23 -4.14
C HIS A 330 11.92 2.02 -2.75
N GLU A 331 12.59 1.26 -1.88
CA GLU A 331 12.12 0.98 -0.52
C GLU A 331 12.05 2.25 0.34
N MET A 332 13.07 3.11 0.28
CA MET A 332 13.06 4.38 1.02
C MET A 332 11.94 5.30 0.53
N LEU A 333 11.73 5.40 -0.78
CA LEU A 333 10.66 6.22 -1.35
C LEU A 333 9.28 5.69 -0.93
N ASN A 334 9.09 4.37 -0.97
CA ASN A 334 7.86 3.72 -0.55
C ASN A 334 7.57 3.93 0.94
N LYS A 335 8.54 3.67 1.82
CA LYS A 335 8.34 3.84 3.28
C LYS A 335 8.18 5.30 3.70
N THR A 336 8.87 6.23 3.03
CA THR A 336 8.63 7.67 3.26
C THR A 336 7.19 8.03 2.94
N THR A 337 6.67 7.52 1.81
CA THR A 337 5.29 7.76 1.40
C THR A 337 4.28 7.09 2.34
N LEU A 338 4.55 5.85 2.76
CA LEU A 338 3.71 5.11 3.72
C LEU A 338 3.62 5.85 5.07
N LEU A 339 4.73 6.37 5.57
CA LEU A 339 4.74 7.16 6.80
C LEU A 339 3.85 8.41 6.68
N LEU A 340 3.90 9.11 5.54
CA LEU A 340 3.03 10.25 5.28
C LEU A 340 1.56 9.83 5.22
N LEU A 341 1.25 8.70 4.58
CA LEU A 341 -0.10 8.15 4.52
C LEU A 341 -0.65 7.87 5.92
N ILE A 342 0.09 7.12 6.76
CA ILE A 342 -0.31 6.80 8.14
C ILE A 342 -0.58 8.09 8.93
N LEU A 343 0.28 9.10 8.76
CA LEU A 343 0.07 10.40 9.42
C LEU A 343 -1.23 11.07 8.96
N THR A 344 -1.57 10.98 7.66
CA THR A 344 -2.85 11.53 7.16
C THR A 344 -4.05 10.78 7.70
N GLU A 345 -4.03 9.44 7.72
CA GLU A 345 -5.14 8.64 8.23
C GLU A 345 -5.43 8.92 9.71
N LYS A 346 -4.38 9.17 10.50
CA LYS A 346 -4.51 9.37 11.95
C LYS A 346 -4.75 10.83 12.34
N GLN A 347 -4.20 11.80 11.62
CA GLN A 347 -4.07 13.19 12.12
C GLN A 347 -4.47 14.29 11.13
N MET A 348 -5.02 13.97 9.95
CA MET A 348 -5.35 14.97 8.92
C MET A 348 -6.19 16.13 9.48
N ASP A 349 -7.24 15.87 10.26
CA ASP A 349 -8.10 16.90 10.84
C ASP A 349 -7.35 17.89 11.73
N HIS A 350 -6.41 17.39 12.52
CA HIS A 350 -5.59 18.22 13.40
C HIS A 350 -4.61 19.06 12.58
N LEU A 351 -4.01 18.48 11.54
CA LEU A 351 -3.09 19.17 10.63
C LEU A 351 -3.81 20.28 9.85
N VAL A 352 -5.00 20.02 9.31
CA VAL A 352 -5.81 21.02 8.60
C VAL A 352 -6.20 22.16 9.54
N LYS A 353 -6.62 21.87 10.79
CA LYS A 353 -6.89 22.92 11.80
C LYS A 353 -5.68 23.82 12.04
N ARG A 354 -4.46 23.27 12.04
CA ARG A 354 -3.24 24.06 12.19
C ARG A 354 -2.95 24.94 10.97
N VAL A 355 -3.18 24.45 9.75
CA VAL A 355 -3.03 25.25 8.53
C VAL A 355 -4.01 26.44 8.49
N VAL A 356 -5.26 26.21 8.93
CA VAL A 356 -6.30 27.24 8.90
C VAL A 356 -6.13 28.28 10.01
N SER A 357 -5.47 27.91 11.11
CA SER A 357 -5.26 28.79 12.27
C SER A 357 -3.86 29.44 12.22
N PRO A 358 -3.72 30.74 11.90
CA PRO A 358 -2.43 31.37 11.73
C PRO A 358 -1.60 31.31 13.03
N ASN A 359 -0.41 30.71 12.98
CA ASN A 359 0.49 30.57 14.13
C ASN A 359 1.97 30.57 13.69
N GLU A 360 2.91 30.69 14.64
CA GLU A 360 4.35 30.54 14.35
C GLU A 360 4.74 29.15 13.80
N PHE A 361 3.81 28.18 13.85
CA PHE A 361 3.98 26.80 13.41
C PHE A 361 3.70 26.57 11.91
N ASP A 362 3.47 27.62 11.13
CA ASP A 362 3.06 27.52 9.73
C ASP A 362 4.12 26.86 8.82
N ALA A 363 5.41 27.13 9.03
CA ALA A 363 6.46 26.68 8.11
C ALA A 363 6.65 25.14 8.09
N PRO A 364 6.76 24.45 9.23
CA PRO A 364 6.82 22.99 9.26
C PRO A 364 5.57 22.33 8.68
N VAL A 365 4.37 22.81 9.04
CA VAL A 365 3.11 22.25 8.55
C VAL A 365 2.98 22.45 7.04
N HIS A 366 3.29 23.64 6.53
CA HIS A 366 3.25 23.89 5.09
C HIS A 366 4.27 23.04 4.33
N THR A 367 5.44 22.77 4.93
CA THR A 367 6.43 21.86 4.34
C THR A 367 5.89 20.44 4.29
N LEU A 368 5.25 19.96 5.36
CA LEU A 368 4.63 18.64 5.40
C LEU A 368 3.51 18.50 4.36
N PHE A 369 2.63 19.50 4.19
CA PHE A 369 1.60 19.49 3.15
C PHE A 369 2.17 19.47 1.73
N ARG A 370 3.32 20.12 1.51
CA ARG A 370 4.04 20.00 0.23
C ARG A 370 4.62 18.60 0.06
N MET A 371 5.09 17.96 1.13
CA MET A 371 5.55 16.57 1.09
C MET A 371 4.41 15.60 0.78
N PHE A 372 3.19 15.84 1.25
CA PHE A 372 2.00 15.03 0.90
C PHE A 372 1.73 14.99 -0.61
N LEU A 373 2.07 16.06 -1.35
CA LEU A 373 1.91 16.11 -2.80
C LEU A 373 2.98 15.31 -3.55
N LEU A 374 4.20 15.23 -2.99
CA LEU A 374 5.38 14.70 -3.66
C LEU A 374 5.21 13.29 -4.26
N PRO A 375 4.54 12.31 -3.62
CA PRO A 375 4.35 10.98 -4.21
C PRO A 375 3.66 11.00 -5.59
N LEU A 376 2.63 11.83 -5.76
CA LEU A 376 1.92 11.98 -7.04
C LEU A 376 2.76 12.69 -8.12
N THR A 377 3.87 13.31 -7.74
CA THR A 377 4.81 13.96 -8.67
C THR A 377 5.95 13.05 -9.12
N ALA A 378 6.00 11.79 -8.66
CA ALA A 378 6.97 10.80 -9.10
C ALA A 378 6.95 10.67 -10.63
N HIS A 379 8.13 10.58 -11.25
CA HIS A 379 8.22 10.52 -12.71
C HIS A 379 7.89 9.12 -13.25
N GLY A 380 7.30 9.05 -14.44
CA GLY A 380 6.89 7.78 -15.04
C GLY A 380 5.47 7.36 -14.65
N HIS A 381 5.08 6.18 -15.13
CA HIS A 381 3.73 5.64 -14.98
C HIS A 381 3.66 4.54 -13.91
N TYR A 382 2.69 4.69 -13.01
CA TYR A 382 2.28 3.63 -12.09
C TYR A 382 1.74 2.40 -12.85
N PRO A 383 1.95 1.15 -12.38
CA PRO A 383 2.87 0.74 -11.31
C PRO A 383 4.30 0.45 -11.81
N ARG A 384 4.55 0.52 -13.13
CA ARG A 384 5.77 -0.03 -13.75
C ARG A 384 7.02 0.80 -13.45
N ASP A 385 6.93 2.12 -13.60
CA ASP A 385 8.06 3.03 -13.39
C ASP A 385 8.14 3.48 -11.92
N GLU A 386 7.00 3.47 -11.22
CA GLU A 386 6.90 3.76 -9.79
C GLU A 386 5.67 3.13 -9.14
N CYS A 387 5.73 2.87 -7.82
CA CYS A 387 4.63 2.30 -7.03
C CYS A 387 4.31 3.16 -5.79
N VAL A 388 4.34 4.50 -5.91
CA VAL A 388 4.03 5.40 -4.77
C VAL A 388 2.86 6.35 -5.04
N SER A 389 2.44 6.49 -6.30
CA SER A 389 1.34 7.38 -6.66
C SER A 389 -0.02 6.93 -6.13
N ASP A 390 -0.24 5.63 -5.92
CA ASP A 390 -1.45 5.09 -5.28
C ASP A 390 -1.57 5.55 -3.81
N LEU A 391 -0.48 5.45 -3.05
CA LEU A 391 -0.41 6.00 -1.69
C LEU A 391 -0.60 7.53 -1.71
N GLY A 392 -0.04 8.21 -2.71
CA GLY A 392 -0.23 9.65 -2.93
C GLY A 392 -1.69 10.04 -3.22
N ALA A 393 -2.42 9.23 -3.97
CA ALA A 393 -3.85 9.43 -4.21
C ALA A 393 -4.66 9.25 -2.92
N GLN A 394 -4.34 8.24 -2.10
CA GLN A 394 -5.00 8.06 -0.80
C GLN A 394 -4.72 9.22 0.17
N ILE A 395 -3.49 9.74 0.20
CA ILE A 395 -3.13 10.95 0.96
C ILE A 395 -4.01 12.13 0.53
N TRP A 396 -4.19 12.33 -0.78
CA TRP A 396 -5.03 13.40 -1.30
C TRP A 396 -6.51 13.18 -0.95
N PHE A 397 -7.01 11.96 -1.07
CA PHE A 397 -8.36 11.59 -0.66
C PHE A 397 -8.60 11.93 0.82
N ASN A 398 -7.70 11.52 1.72
CA ASN A 398 -7.80 11.81 3.16
C ASN A 398 -7.86 13.32 3.44
N LEU A 399 -7.14 14.13 2.67
CA LEU A 399 -7.18 15.59 2.78
C LEU A 399 -8.55 16.16 2.39
N LEU A 400 -9.15 15.64 1.31
CA LEU A 400 -10.45 16.07 0.83
C LEU A 400 -11.59 15.64 1.76
N ASP A 401 -11.50 14.43 2.32
CA ASP A 401 -12.51 13.82 3.20
C ASP A 401 -12.47 14.34 4.65
N SER A 402 -11.43 15.11 5.01
CA SER A 402 -11.33 15.72 6.35
C SER A 402 -12.54 16.64 6.65
N PRO A 403 -13.28 16.41 7.76
CA PRO A 403 -14.44 17.22 8.14
C PRO A 403 -14.15 18.72 8.25
N VAL A 404 -12.92 19.09 8.60
CA VAL A 404 -12.50 20.49 8.73
C VAL A 404 -12.37 21.13 7.34
N THR A 405 -11.81 20.41 6.38
CA THR A 405 -11.80 20.83 4.97
C THR A 405 -13.22 21.02 4.47
N VAL A 406 -14.13 20.09 4.78
CA VAL A 406 -15.55 20.18 4.42
C VAL A 406 -16.23 21.40 5.07
N GLN A 407 -15.98 21.69 6.36
CA GLN A 407 -16.56 22.83 7.06
C GLN A 407 -16.03 24.18 6.56
N THR A 408 -14.72 24.30 6.33
CA THR A 408 -14.11 25.53 5.79
C THR A 408 -14.66 25.88 4.40
N ASN A 409 -15.01 24.87 3.59
CA ASN A 409 -15.67 25.04 2.30
C ASN A 409 -17.09 25.66 2.41
N VAL A 410 -17.78 25.48 3.55
CA VAL A 410 -19.13 26.01 3.77
C VAL A 410 -19.09 27.45 4.28
N GLU A 411 -18.12 27.80 5.13
CA GLU A 411 -18.09 29.06 5.88
C GLU A 411 -17.30 30.20 5.20
N HIS A 412 -16.29 29.90 4.37
CA HIS A 412 -15.41 30.92 3.77
C HIS A 412 -15.65 31.06 2.26
N SER A 413 -16.67 31.83 1.88
CA SER A 413 -17.07 32.04 0.48
C SER A 413 -16.21 33.04 -0.32
N ASN A 414 -15.11 33.56 0.22
CA ASN A 414 -14.50 34.78 -0.33
C ASN A 414 -12.96 34.90 -0.30
N THR A 415 -12.21 33.80 -0.18
CA THR A 415 -10.74 33.88 -0.26
C THR A 415 -10.18 33.01 -1.38
N ASP A 416 -10.09 33.62 -2.57
CA ASP A 416 -9.08 33.25 -3.56
C ASP A 416 -7.71 33.21 -2.87
N GLY A 417 -7.00 32.07 -2.96
CA GLY A 417 -5.58 32.01 -2.64
C GLY A 417 -5.17 31.53 -1.24
N THR A 418 -5.99 30.77 -0.51
CA THR A 418 -5.53 30.08 0.72
C THR A 418 -4.44 29.06 0.39
N PHE A 419 -3.51 28.80 1.33
CA PHE A 419 -2.46 27.78 1.15
C PHE A 419 -3.04 26.40 0.81
N LEU A 420 -4.14 26.03 1.47
CA LEU A 420 -4.83 24.75 1.25
C LEU A 420 -5.41 24.67 -0.18
N GLY A 421 -6.09 25.71 -0.64
CA GLY A 421 -6.59 25.77 -2.02
C GLY A 421 -5.46 25.64 -3.06
N GLN A 422 -4.34 26.34 -2.84
CA GLN A 422 -3.16 26.22 -3.73
C GLN A 422 -2.58 24.80 -3.74
N ILE A 423 -2.56 24.11 -2.59
CA ILE A 423 -2.09 22.72 -2.50
C ILE A 423 -3.06 21.77 -3.22
N GLN A 424 -4.37 21.94 -3.04
CA GLN A 424 -5.37 21.12 -3.72
C GLN A 424 -5.31 21.26 -5.25
N ILE A 425 -5.10 22.48 -5.76
CA ILE A 425 -4.90 22.71 -7.20
C ILE A 425 -3.64 21.97 -7.71
N LYS A 426 -2.55 21.97 -6.92
CA LYS A 426 -1.35 21.20 -7.29
C LYS A 426 -1.57 19.69 -7.26
N PHE A 427 -2.38 19.19 -6.32
CA PHE A 427 -2.81 17.80 -6.31
C PHE A 427 -3.60 17.46 -7.57
N LEU A 428 -4.56 18.31 -7.97
CA LEU A 428 -5.32 18.14 -9.21
C LEU A 428 -4.40 18.09 -10.44
N ASP A 429 -3.43 19.01 -10.55
CA ASP A 429 -2.47 19.01 -11.65
C ASP A 429 -1.59 17.75 -11.68
N ALA A 430 -1.14 17.26 -10.52
CA ALA A 430 -0.33 16.05 -10.43
C ALA A 430 -1.14 14.78 -10.74
N ALA A 431 -2.32 14.64 -10.12
CA ALA A 431 -3.26 13.55 -10.37
C ALA A 431 -3.69 13.50 -11.84
N PHE A 432 -3.96 14.66 -12.45
CA PHE A 432 -4.32 14.74 -13.87
C PHE A 432 -3.20 14.21 -14.77
N ARG A 433 -1.93 14.54 -14.50
CA ARG A 433 -0.81 13.95 -15.26
C ARG A 433 -0.69 12.44 -15.06
N LYS A 434 -1.06 11.94 -13.89
CA LYS A 434 -1.02 10.51 -13.55
C LYS A 434 -2.13 9.68 -14.20
N THR A 435 -3.20 10.31 -14.70
CA THR A 435 -4.23 9.61 -15.49
C THR A 435 -3.85 9.43 -16.96
N HIS A 436 -2.79 10.12 -17.43
CA HIS A 436 -2.33 10.02 -18.81
C HIS A 436 -1.89 8.58 -19.13
N TYR A 437 -2.42 8.04 -20.21
CA TYR A 437 -1.87 6.83 -20.81
C TYR A 437 -0.39 7.02 -21.19
N PRO A 438 0.43 5.96 -21.15
CA PRO A 438 1.76 5.99 -21.72
C PRO A 438 1.73 6.35 -23.21
N SER A 439 2.62 7.24 -23.64
CA SER A 439 2.71 7.64 -25.05
C SER A 439 3.01 6.45 -25.97
N ASN A 440 3.70 5.43 -25.46
CA ASN A 440 3.94 4.17 -26.16
C ASN A 440 2.87 3.13 -25.79
N LEU A 441 1.70 3.21 -26.44
CA LEU A 441 0.60 2.26 -26.23
C LEU A 441 0.95 0.82 -26.61
N GLU A 442 1.86 0.61 -27.57
CA GLU A 442 2.33 -0.72 -27.93
C GLU A 442 3.03 -1.39 -26.73
N ALA A 443 3.92 -0.66 -26.05
CA ALA A 443 4.54 -1.15 -24.82
C ALA A 443 3.50 -1.40 -23.71
N PHE A 444 2.51 -0.51 -23.56
CA PHE A 444 1.43 -0.71 -22.58
C PHE A 444 0.63 -2.00 -22.81
N PHE A 445 0.27 -2.32 -24.06
CA PHE A 445 -0.54 -3.52 -24.35
C PHE A 445 0.28 -4.80 -24.52
N CYS A 446 1.55 -4.71 -24.92
CA CYS A 446 2.40 -5.87 -25.21
C CYS A 446 3.45 -6.16 -24.14
N ASP A 447 4.11 -5.12 -23.60
CA ASP A 447 5.25 -5.27 -22.71
C ASP A 447 4.83 -5.22 -21.24
N TRP A 448 3.73 -4.54 -20.90
CA TRP A 448 3.20 -4.56 -19.54
C TRP A 448 2.55 -5.90 -19.25
N THR A 449 2.71 -6.36 -18.01
CA THR A 449 2.02 -7.57 -17.55
C THR A 449 0.53 -7.29 -17.39
N PHE A 450 -0.27 -8.36 -17.33
CA PHE A 450 -1.69 -8.23 -17.04
C PHE A 450 -1.93 -7.56 -15.68
N GLU A 451 -1.15 -7.94 -14.66
CA GLU A 451 -1.24 -7.38 -13.31
C GLU A 451 -0.87 -5.89 -13.27
N GLU A 452 0.17 -5.47 -14.00
CA GLU A 452 0.55 -4.05 -14.11
C GLU A 452 -0.57 -3.21 -14.71
N ARG A 453 -1.18 -3.68 -15.81
CA ARG A 453 -2.33 -2.98 -16.43
C ARG A 453 -3.54 -2.94 -15.51
N GLU A 454 -3.84 -4.03 -14.82
CA GLU A 454 -4.98 -4.07 -13.88
C GLU A 454 -4.79 -3.10 -12.72
N ARG A 455 -3.58 -3.03 -12.15
CA ARG A 455 -3.22 -2.02 -11.13
C ARG A 455 -3.35 -0.60 -11.68
N TRP A 456 -2.90 -0.32 -12.90
CA TRP A 456 -3.08 0.99 -13.52
C TRP A 456 -4.56 1.36 -13.70
N TYR A 457 -5.40 0.42 -14.15
CA TYR A 457 -6.85 0.66 -14.27
C TYR A 457 -7.51 0.92 -12.91
N LYS A 458 -7.14 0.18 -11.86
CA LYS A 458 -7.65 0.39 -10.49
C LYS A 458 -7.24 1.75 -9.95
N PHE A 459 -5.95 2.08 -10.03
CA PHE A 459 -5.42 3.38 -9.63
C PHE A 459 -6.13 4.53 -10.37
N ARG A 460 -6.36 4.37 -11.68
CA ARG A 460 -7.09 5.36 -12.46
C ARG A 460 -8.54 5.50 -11.98
N ALA A 461 -9.22 4.41 -11.63
CA ALA A 461 -10.57 4.47 -11.06
C ALA A 461 -10.60 5.20 -9.70
N GLU A 462 -9.65 4.92 -8.81
CA GLU A 462 -9.50 5.60 -7.51
C GLU A 462 -9.26 7.11 -7.68
N LEU A 463 -8.43 7.51 -8.65
CA LEU A 463 -8.29 8.92 -9.01
C LEU A 463 -9.61 9.52 -9.51
N GLY A 464 -10.42 8.76 -10.25
CA GLY A 464 -11.76 9.17 -10.67
C GLY A 464 -12.67 9.52 -9.50
N ASP A 465 -12.74 8.64 -8.50
CA ASP A 465 -13.51 8.87 -7.26
C ASP A 465 -12.97 10.09 -6.49
N THR A 466 -11.65 10.28 -6.50
CA THR A 466 -11.01 11.42 -5.84
C THR A 466 -11.28 12.74 -6.59
N PHE A 467 -11.31 12.74 -7.92
CA PHE A 467 -11.73 13.89 -8.73
C PHE A 467 -13.19 14.26 -8.48
N LEU A 468 -14.08 13.27 -8.35
CA LEU A 468 -15.48 13.50 -7.99
C LEU A 468 -15.58 14.21 -6.64
N LEU A 469 -14.89 13.70 -5.61
CA LEU A 469 -14.86 14.34 -4.30
C LEU A 469 -14.28 15.76 -4.38
N ALA A 470 -13.20 15.98 -5.13
CA ALA A 470 -12.62 17.29 -5.34
C ALA A 470 -13.56 18.25 -6.09
N TYR A 471 -14.38 17.78 -7.02
CA TYR A 471 -15.36 18.60 -7.74
C TYR A 471 -16.42 19.17 -6.80
N THR A 472 -16.80 18.44 -5.75
CA THR A 472 -17.76 18.93 -4.73
C THR A 472 -17.23 20.10 -3.90
N GLN A 473 -15.93 20.40 -3.96
CA GLN A 473 -15.31 21.47 -3.19
C GLN A 473 -15.24 22.78 -4.01
N LYS A 474 -15.72 23.88 -3.43
CA LYS A 474 -15.73 25.19 -4.09
C LYS A 474 -14.33 25.73 -4.44
N GLN A 475 -13.31 25.38 -3.65
CA GLN A 475 -11.94 25.88 -3.84
C GLN A 475 -11.29 25.35 -5.12
N THR A 476 -11.71 24.17 -5.58
CA THR A 476 -11.19 23.43 -6.73
C THR A 476 -12.07 23.56 -7.96
N GLU A 477 -13.32 24.03 -7.80
CA GLU A 477 -14.27 24.30 -8.89
C GLU A 477 -13.64 25.04 -10.09
N PRO A 478 -12.86 26.14 -9.92
CA PRO A 478 -12.30 26.86 -11.06
C PRO A 478 -11.34 26.06 -11.94
N TRP A 479 -10.75 24.98 -11.41
CA TRP A 479 -9.88 24.09 -12.17
C TRP A 479 -10.67 23.24 -13.16
N PHE A 480 -11.82 22.69 -12.72
CA PHE A 480 -12.70 21.87 -13.57
C PHE A 480 -13.32 22.69 -14.70
N PHE A 481 -13.76 23.91 -14.42
CA PHE A 481 -14.39 24.80 -15.41
C PHE A 481 -13.46 25.21 -16.57
N GLN A 482 -12.16 24.94 -16.48
CA GLN A 482 -11.22 25.16 -17.56
C GLN A 482 -11.14 23.99 -18.54
N LEU A 483 -11.58 22.78 -18.15
CA LEU A 483 -11.47 21.56 -18.95
C LEU A 483 -12.18 21.64 -20.32
N PRO A 484 -13.41 22.17 -20.43
CA PRO A 484 -14.06 22.32 -21.74
C PRO A 484 -13.29 23.23 -22.69
N ARG A 485 -12.67 24.29 -22.17
CA ARG A 485 -11.85 25.21 -22.98
C ARG A 485 -10.63 24.51 -23.55
N ARG A 486 -10.00 23.60 -22.80
CA ARG A 486 -8.88 22.79 -23.30
C ARG A 486 -9.28 21.93 -24.50
N LEU A 487 -10.49 21.35 -24.47
CA LEU A 487 -11.02 20.61 -25.63
C LEU A 487 -11.21 21.53 -26.84
N ALA A 488 -11.78 22.73 -26.64
CA ALA A 488 -12.02 23.69 -27.70
C ALA A 488 -10.70 24.24 -28.31
N ASP A 489 -9.72 24.58 -27.47
CA ASP A 489 -8.41 25.08 -27.89
C ASP A 489 -7.67 24.04 -28.74
N TRP A 490 -7.75 22.77 -28.36
CA TRP A 490 -7.14 21.70 -29.13
C TRP A 490 -7.73 21.56 -30.54
N VAL A 491 -9.06 21.62 -30.67
CA VAL A 491 -9.74 21.54 -31.98
C VAL A 491 -9.23 22.62 -32.93
N ASN A 492 -8.78 23.77 -32.39
CA ASN A 492 -8.25 24.89 -33.15
C ASN A 492 -6.75 24.76 -33.49
N GLN A 493 -5.96 24.03 -32.70
CA GLN A 493 -4.49 23.98 -32.82
C GLN A 493 -3.96 22.89 -33.77
N ASN A 494 -4.77 21.91 -34.18
CA ASN A 494 -4.37 20.80 -35.09
C ASN A 494 -3.17 19.94 -34.62
N ASP A 495 -2.77 20.00 -33.35
CA ASP A 495 -1.69 19.19 -32.74
C ASP A 495 -2.22 17.86 -32.14
N ALA A 496 -2.93 17.10 -32.96
CA ALA A 496 -3.70 15.94 -32.51
C ALA A 496 -2.88 14.76 -32.01
N GLU A 497 -1.71 14.52 -32.59
CA GLU A 497 -0.91 13.32 -32.30
C GLU A 497 -0.03 13.45 -31.06
N SER A 498 0.33 14.66 -30.63
CA SER A 498 1.18 14.88 -29.43
C SER A 498 0.37 15.03 -28.14
N LEU A 499 -0.84 15.56 -28.21
CA LEU A 499 -1.67 15.93 -27.05
C LEU A 499 -2.77 14.93 -26.69
N TRP A 500 -2.89 13.81 -27.43
CA TRP A 500 -3.99 12.86 -27.22
C TRP A 500 -4.08 12.27 -25.78
N PRO A 501 -2.99 12.00 -25.03
CA PRO A 501 -3.12 11.46 -23.67
C PRO A 501 -3.75 12.48 -22.72
N GLU A 502 -3.44 13.76 -22.92
CA GLU A 502 -4.03 14.85 -22.15
C GLU A 502 -5.53 14.97 -22.44
N LEU A 503 -5.93 14.97 -23.72
CA LEU A 503 -7.35 15.07 -24.08
C LEU A 503 -8.18 13.88 -23.60
N GLU A 504 -7.62 12.68 -23.73
CA GLU A 504 -8.25 11.47 -23.22
C GLU A 504 -8.44 11.57 -21.71
N SER A 505 -7.46 12.13 -21.00
CA SER A 505 -7.54 12.38 -19.56
C SER A 505 -8.56 13.47 -19.20
N VAL A 506 -8.74 14.49 -20.06
CA VAL A 506 -9.84 15.47 -19.91
C VAL A 506 -11.20 14.76 -19.98
N LEU A 507 -11.41 13.92 -21.00
CA LEU A 507 -12.67 13.16 -21.13
C LEU A 507 -12.89 12.23 -19.93
N PHE A 508 -11.83 11.58 -19.45
CA PHE A 508 -11.88 10.74 -18.26
C PHE A 508 -12.34 11.53 -17.03
N VAL A 509 -11.73 12.70 -16.74
CA VAL A 509 -12.14 13.52 -15.59
C VAL A 509 -13.58 14.02 -15.74
N LEU A 510 -13.99 14.43 -16.95
CA LEU A 510 -15.38 14.81 -17.22
C LEU A 510 -16.37 13.66 -16.93
N VAL A 511 -16.01 12.43 -17.30
CA VAL A 511 -16.82 11.23 -16.98
C VAL A 511 -16.87 11.00 -15.48
N SER A 512 -15.74 11.11 -14.76
CA SER A 512 -15.66 10.91 -13.32
C SER A 512 -16.59 11.84 -12.53
N ILE A 513 -16.79 13.08 -12.97
CA ILE A 513 -17.66 14.06 -12.28
C ILE A 513 -19.12 14.06 -12.77
N SER A 514 -19.46 13.21 -13.74
CA SER A 514 -20.72 13.28 -14.47
C SER A 514 -21.97 13.08 -13.60
N GLU A 515 -21.88 12.25 -12.55
CA GLU A 515 -23.00 11.96 -11.65
C GLU A 515 -23.37 13.19 -10.81
N GLN A 516 -22.38 13.83 -10.18
CA GLN A 516 -22.59 15.07 -9.45
C GLN A 516 -23.06 16.20 -10.37
N LEU A 517 -22.49 16.30 -11.58
CA LEU A 517 -22.95 17.26 -12.58
C LEU A 517 -24.42 17.04 -12.93
N SER A 518 -24.86 15.78 -13.08
CA SER A 518 -26.24 15.42 -13.36
C SER A 518 -27.21 15.94 -12.30
N GLU A 519 -26.85 15.79 -11.02
CA GLU A 519 -27.64 16.28 -9.89
C GLU A 519 -27.75 17.81 -9.89
N GLU A 520 -26.61 18.52 -10.03
CA GLU A 520 -26.58 19.99 -10.05
C GLU A 520 -27.39 20.58 -11.21
N VAL A 521 -27.29 19.94 -12.38
CA VAL A 521 -27.99 20.32 -13.59
C VAL A 521 -29.50 20.05 -13.45
N SER A 522 -29.89 18.94 -12.82
CA SER A 522 -31.28 18.63 -12.50
C SER A 522 -31.89 19.67 -11.53
N HIS A 523 -31.07 20.24 -10.64
CA HIS A 523 -31.44 21.36 -9.78
C HIS A 523 -31.39 22.73 -10.46
N LYS A 524 -31.17 22.78 -11.78
CA LYS A 524 -31.13 24.00 -12.60
C LYS A 524 -30.05 25.00 -12.18
N ASN A 525 -28.88 24.53 -11.72
CA ASN A 525 -27.74 25.40 -11.47
C ASN A 525 -27.21 26.01 -12.79
N PRO A 526 -27.25 27.35 -12.98
CA PRO A 526 -26.87 27.96 -14.25
C PRO A 526 -25.40 27.78 -14.62
N THR A 527 -24.47 27.72 -13.65
CA THR A 527 -23.04 27.53 -13.92
C THR A 527 -22.76 26.12 -14.41
N SER A 528 -23.31 25.11 -13.74
CA SER A 528 -23.20 23.69 -14.13
C SER A 528 -23.86 23.42 -15.49
N CYS A 529 -25.00 24.06 -15.79
CA CYS A 529 -25.62 24.01 -17.13
C CYS A 529 -24.70 24.58 -18.21
N GLN A 530 -24.08 25.75 -17.98
CA GLN A 530 -23.15 26.33 -18.96
C GLN A 530 -21.93 25.44 -19.16
N PHE A 531 -21.36 24.92 -18.07
CA PHE A 531 -20.24 23.97 -18.11
C PHE A 531 -20.55 22.73 -18.95
N LEU A 532 -21.74 22.15 -18.76
CA LEU A 532 -22.21 21.01 -19.55
C LEU A 532 -22.26 21.34 -21.05
N PHE A 533 -22.82 22.49 -21.43
CA PHE A 533 -22.88 22.88 -22.84
C PHE A 533 -21.50 23.14 -23.44
N ASP A 534 -20.61 23.80 -22.71
CA ASP A 534 -19.22 24.01 -23.15
C ASP A 534 -18.50 22.68 -23.38
N ALA A 535 -18.68 21.70 -22.48
CA ALA A 535 -18.10 20.36 -22.61
C ALA A 535 -18.63 19.64 -23.85
N LEU A 536 -19.95 19.71 -24.10
CA LEU A 536 -20.59 19.10 -25.26
C LEU A 536 -20.15 19.72 -26.59
N ASP A 537 -19.99 21.03 -26.63
CA ASP A 537 -19.48 21.73 -27.81
C ASP A 537 -18.03 21.31 -28.10
N GLY A 538 -17.19 21.21 -27.06
CA GLY A 538 -15.82 20.69 -27.16
C GLY A 538 -15.78 19.26 -27.72
N VAL A 539 -16.54 18.33 -27.16
CA VAL A 539 -16.60 16.93 -27.62
C VAL A 539 -17.23 16.82 -29.01
N THR A 540 -18.21 17.65 -29.35
CA THR A 540 -18.79 17.66 -30.70
C THR A 540 -17.77 18.17 -31.73
N GLY A 541 -17.01 19.21 -31.40
CA GLY A 541 -15.88 19.69 -32.22
C GLY A 541 -14.84 18.59 -32.44
N LEU A 542 -14.53 17.84 -31.39
CA LEU A 542 -13.63 16.70 -31.41
C LEU A 542 -14.11 15.57 -32.33
N ILE A 543 -15.37 15.15 -32.21
CA ILE A 543 -15.99 14.15 -33.09
C ILE A 543 -15.93 14.61 -34.56
N LYS A 544 -16.21 15.89 -34.83
CA LYS A 544 -16.10 16.47 -36.18
C LYS A 544 -14.67 16.41 -36.71
N HIS A 545 -13.68 16.71 -35.88
CA HIS A 545 -12.27 16.62 -36.27
C HIS A 545 -11.88 15.17 -36.58
N LEU A 546 -12.22 14.20 -35.73
CA LEU A 546 -11.95 12.78 -35.96
C LEU A 546 -12.64 12.26 -37.24
N THR A 547 -13.89 12.65 -37.47
CA THR A 547 -14.65 12.24 -38.65
C THR A 547 -14.11 12.85 -39.96
N THR A 548 -13.52 14.04 -39.92
CA THR A 548 -13.01 14.75 -41.11
C THR A 548 -11.54 14.44 -41.43
N VAL A 549 -10.67 14.40 -40.40
CA VAL A 549 -9.23 14.21 -40.57
C VAL A 549 -8.85 12.73 -40.58
N ILE A 550 -9.46 11.92 -39.71
CA ILE A 550 -9.02 10.54 -39.47
C ILE A 550 -9.82 9.53 -40.29
N TRP A 551 -11.08 9.82 -40.61
CA TRP A 551 -11.94 8.92 -41.41
C TRP A 551 -11.94 9.22 -42.92
N SER A 552 -10.99 10.05 -43.39
CA SER A 552 -10.78 10.25 -44.83
C SER A 552 -10.28 8.96 -45.51
N PRO A 553 -10.83 8.55 -46.67
CA PRO A 553 -10.38 7.37 -47.42
C PRO A 553 -8.91 7.41 -47.88
N ALA A 554 -8.26 8.59 -47.81
CA ALA A 554 -6.91 8.82 -48.30
C ALA A 554 -5.79 8.35 -47.35
N THR A 555 -6.07 8.09 -46.06
CA THR A 555 -5.08 7.73 -45.03
C THR A 555 -4.97 6.21 -44.81
N ARG A 556 -5.06 5.38 -45.86
CA ARG A 556 -4.89 3.91 -45.79
C ARG A 556 -3.47 3.43 -45.42
N SER A 557 -2.54 4.34 -45.10
CA SER A 557 -1.11 4.07 -44.89
C SER A 557 -0.59 4.52 -43.51
N THR A 558 -1.46 4.71 -42.52
CA THR A 558 -0.99 5.16 -41.19
C THR A 558 -0.41 4.01 -40.38
N ASN A 559 0.77 4.26 -39.82
CA ASN A 559 1.55 3.40 -38.95
C ASN A 559 0.70 2.85 -37.78
N MET A 560 0.93 1.62 -37.32
CA MET A 560 0.16 0.97 -36.22
C MET A 560 0.06 1.84 -34.96
N LYS A 561 1.08 2.68 -34.69
CA LYS A 561 1.13 3.64 -33.57
C LYS A 561 0.04 4.72 -33.65
N THR A 562 -0.24 5.26 -34.83
CA THR A 562 -1.28 6.28 -35.03
C THR A 562 -2.68 5.71 -34.82
N LEU A 563 -2.87 4.44 -35.19
CA LEU A 563 -4.11 3.70 -34.98
C LEU A 563 -4.41 3.49 -33.48
N ALA A 564 -3.42 3.07 -32.67
CA ALA A 564 -3.61 2.81 -31.24
C ALA A 564 -4.13 4.03 -30.45
N CYS A 565 -3.61 5.23 -30.73
CA CYS A 565 -4.01 6.46 -30.06
C CYS A 565 -5.48 6.82 -30.37
N GLN A 566 -5.87 6.69 -31.64
CA GLN A 566 -7.25 6.89 -32.10
C GLN A 566 -8.23 5.92 -31.42
N PHE A 567 -7.76 4.70 -31.13
CA PHE A 567 -8.58 3.67 -30.50
C PHE A 567 -8.94 3.99 -29.05
N VAL A 568 -7.94 4.34 -28.24
CA VAL A 568 -8.18 4.74 -26.84
C VAL A 568 -9.06 5.98 -26.78
N PHE A 569 -8.83 6.91 -27.69
CA PHE A 569 -9.57 8.17 -27.72
C PHE A 569 -11.06 8.01 -28.07
N CYS A 570 -11.38 7.24 -29.11
CA CYS A 570 -12.76 6.94 -29.46
C CYS A 570 -13.48 6.11 -28.37
N ASN A 571 -12.74 5.29 -27.60
CA ASN A 571 -13.29 4.63 -26.41
C ASN A 571 -13.69 5.65 -25.36
N ALA A 572 -12.83 6.62 -25.04
CA ALA A 572 -13.13 7.67 -24.08
C ALA A 572 -14.35 8.52 -24.51
N ILE A 573 -14.48 8.83 -25.81
CA ILE A 573 -15.69 9.49 -26.34
C ILE A 573 -16.94 8.61 -26.16
N SER A 574 -16.83 7.30 -26.40
CA SER A 574 -17.96 6.38 -26.23
C SER A 574 -18.42 6.33 -24.76
N ILE A 575 -17.47 6.29 -23.83
CA ILE A 575 -17.77 6.34 -22.39
C ILE A 575 -18.36 7.71 -22.02
N PHE A 576 -17.81 8.81 -22.52
CA PHE A 576 -18.40 10.14 -22.32
C PHE A 576 -19.87 10.19 -22.76
N ILE A 577 -20.18 9.67 -23.95
CA ILE A 577 -21.55 9.58 -24.46
C ILE A 577 -22.44 8.74 -23.54
N GLU A 578 -21.97 7.57 -23.08
CA GLU A 578 -22.71 6.69 -22.16
C GLU A 578 -23.16 7.44 -20.90
N TYR A 579 -22.30 8.28 -20.32
CA TYR A 579 -22.57 8.99 -19.06
C TYR A 579 -23.30 10.34 -19.25
N TYR A 580 -23.04 11.08 -20.34
CA TYR A 580 -23.59 12.43 -20.52
C TYR A 580 -24.94 12.47 -21.25
N VAL A 581 -25.28 11.44 -22.03
CA VAL A 581 -26.59 11.38 -22.70
C VAL A 581 -27.76 11.44 -21.70
N PRO A 582 -27.75 10.69 -20.58
CA PRO A 582 -28.82 10.78 -19.58
C PRO A 582 -28.92 12.17 -18.93
N VAL A 583 -27.77 12.82 -18.66
CA VAL A 583 -27.71 14.19 -18.10
C VAL A 583 -28.41 15.18 -19.03
N LEU A 584 -28.20 15.03 -20.33
CA LEU A 584 -28.80 15.87 -21.34
C LEU A 584 -30.32 15.72 -21.43
N CYS A 585 -30.85 14.51 -21.25
CA CYS A 585 -32.29 14.27 -21.19
C CYS A 585 -32.94 15.02 -20.02
N ALA A 586 -32.28 15.07 -18.86
CA ALA A 586 -32.79 15.79 -17.68
C ALA A 586 -32.96 17.30 -17.97
N VAL A 587 -31.99 17.93 -18.64
CA VAL A 587 -32.02 19.35 -19.03
C VAL A 587 -33.11 19.67 -20.06
N GLN A 588 -33.36 18.74 -20.98
CA GLN A 588 -34.13 19.00 -22.20
C GLN A 588 -35.64 18.78 -22.08
N SER A 589 -36.11 18.27 -20.94
CA SER A 589 -37.54 18.02 -20.68
C SER A 589 -38.46 19.26 -20.80
N ASP A 590 -37.91 20.49 -20.74
CA ASP A 590 -38.67 21.74 -20.88
C ASP A 590 -38.66 22.36 -22.31
N SER A 591 -37.75 21.98 -23.23
CA SER A 591 -37.51 22.76 -24.48
C SER A 591 -37.61 21.99 -25.80
N LEU A 592 -37.65 20.65 -25.79
CA LEU A 592 -37.69 19.83 -27.01
C LEU A 592 -39.12 19.63 -27.53
N LYS A 593 -39.72 20.70 -28.06
CA LYS A 593 -40.92 20.57 -28.90
C LYS A 593 -40.66 20.67 -30.40
N ASN A 594 -39.53 21.22 -30.88
CA ASN A 594 -39.44 21.58 -32.31
C ASN A 594 -38.17 21.19 -33.11
N SER A 595 -37.09 20.62 -32.55
CA SER A 595 -35.97 20.09 -33.37
C SER A 595 -34.98 19.23 -32.57
N THR A 596 -34.48 18.13 -33.15
CA THR A 596 -33.36 17.36 -32.60
C THR A 596 -32.07 18.21 -32.63
N PRO A 597 -31.36 18.33 -31.51
CA PRO A 597 -30.15 19.15 -31.46
C PRO A 597 -29.02 18.53 -32.30
N LEU A 598 -28.21 19.38 -32.93
CA LEU A 598 -27.13 18.96 -33.85
C LEU A 598 -26.10 18.02 -33.19
N TRP A 599 -25.75 18.26 -31.92
CA TRP A 599 -24.81 17.42 -31.19
C TRP A 599 -25.31 15.96 -31.07
N LEU A 600 -26.61 15.75 -30.91
CA LEU A 600 -27.22 14.42 -30.77
C LEU A 600 -27.02 13.60 -32.05
N SER A 601 -27.22 14.23 -33.20
CA SER A 601 -27.00 13.60 -34.50
C SER A 601 -25.52 13.23 -34.72
N HIS A 602 -24.59 14.12 -34.34
CA HIS A 602 -23.16 13.88 -34.46
C HIS A 602 -22.68 12.73 -33.55
N MET A 603 -23.09 12.73 -32.27
CA MET A 603 -22.72 11.68 -31.32
C MET A 603 -23.31 10.32 -31.70
N PHE A 604 -24.60 10.28 -32.08
CA PHE A 604 -25.24 9.05 -32.53
C PHE A 604 -24.57 8.47 -33.78
N SER A 605 -24.31 9.29 -34.80
CA SER A 605 -23.63 8.83 -36.02
C SER A 605 -22.23 8.30 -35.69
N PHE A 606 -21.49 9.00 -34.83
CA PHE A 606 -20.19 8.56 -34.37
C PHE A 606 -20.25 7.20 -33.69
N THR A 607 -21.16 6.99 -32.73
CA THR A 607 -21.27 5.72 -32.00
C THR A 607 -21.59 4.54 -32.91
N VAL A 608 -22.53 4.70 -33.85
CA VAL A 608 -22.89 3.65 -34.82
C VAL A 608 -21.74 3.33 -35.76
N ASP A 609 -21.12 4.37 -36.33
CA ASP A 609 -20.02 4.20 -37.28
C ASP A 609 -18.76 3.64 -36.58
N TRP A 610 -18.56 3.97 -35.30
CA TRP A 610 -17.46 3.46 -34.49
C TRP A 610 -17.64 1.99 -34.11
N LEU A 611 -18.83 1.59 -33.66
CA LEU A 611 -19.12 0.19 -33.35
C LEU A 611 -18.88 -0.73 -34.57
N ALA A 612 -19.29 -0.28 -35.76
CA ALA A 612 -19.04 -1.02 -37.00
C ALA A 612 -17.53 -1.18 -37.31
N LYS A 613 -16.72 -0.18 -36.94
CA LYS A 613 -15.27 -0.19 -37.16
C LYS A 613 -14.52 -0.99 -36.09
N SER A 614 -14.88 -0.84 -34.81
CA SER A 614 -14.16 -1.48 -33.70
C SER A 614 -14.09 -2.99 -33.85
N VAL A 615 -15.10 -3.61 -34.47
CA VAL A 615 -15.16 -5.05 -34.72
C VAL A 615 -14.27 -5.49 -35.90
N ARG A 616 -14.01 -4.61 -36.86
CA ARG A 616 -13.26 -4.92 -38.10
C ARG A 616 -11.78 -4.59 -38.02
N VAL A 617 -11.38 -3.85 -37.01
CA VAL A 617 -10.00 -3.44 -36.82
C VAL A 617 -9.14 -4.62 -36.33
N ASN A 618 -7.97 -4.78 -36.96
CA ASN A 618 -6.92 -5.71 -36.52
C ASN A 618 -6.03 -5.03 -35.46
N THR A 619 -6.53 -4.92 -34.23
CA THR A 619 -5.80 -4.42 -33.04
C THR A 619 -5.62 -5.50 -31.98
N TYR A 620 -4.97 -5.14 -30.87
CA TYR A 620 -4.89 -5.95 -29.65
C TYR A 620 -6.28 -6.44 -29.22
N ARG A 621 -6.40 -7.74 -28.94
CA ARG A 621 -7.68 -8.42 -28.62
C ARG A 621 -8.42 -7.75 -27.46
N ASP A 622 -7.70 -7.35 -26.41
CA ASP A 622 -8.28 -6.76 -25.21
C ASP A 622 -8.81 -5.35 -25.48
N ALA A 623 -8.05 -4.54 -26.21
CA ALA A 623 -8.48 -3.21 -26.65
C ALA A 623 -9.74 -3.31 -27.52
N LYS A 624 -9.72 -4.18 -28.54
CA LYS A 624 -10.87 -4.43 -29.43
C LYS A 624 -12.15 -4.76 -28.64
N THR A 625 -12.02 -5.59 -27.61
CA THR A 625 -13.12 -6.02 -26.75
C THR A 625 -13.66 -4.86 -25.92
N MET A 626 -12.79 -4.19 -25.15
CA MET A 626 -13.15 -3.06 -24.29
C MET A 626 -13.92 -2.00 -25.08
N MET A 627 -13.43 -1.69 -26.27
CA MET A 627 -13.95 -0.61 -27.09
C MET A 627 -15.30 -0.91 -27.72
N SER A 628 -15.47 -2.14 -28.22
CA SER A 628 -16.73 -2.57 -28.78
C SER A 628 -17.79 -2.64 -27.67
N VAL A 629 -17.40 -2.98 -26.44
CA VAL A 629 -18.29 -2.94 -25.27
C VAL A 629 -18.70 -1.50 -24.97
N SER A 630 -17.78 -0.55 -24.86
CA SER A 630 -18.11 0.87 -24.61
C SER A 630 -18.99 1.48 -25.71
N ALA A 631 -18.68 1.20 -26.98
CA ALA A 631 -19.50 1.67 -28.10
C ALA A 631 -20.90 1.04 -28.08
N SER A 632 -21.01 -0.24 -27.73
CA SER A 632 -22.30 -0.92 -27.60
C SER A 632 -23.11 -0.36 -26.42
N LYS A 633 -22.48 -0.05 -25.28
CA LYS A 633 -23.13 0.59 -24.13
C LYS A 633 -23.64 1.99 -24.47
N ALA A 634 -22.81 2.82 -25.11
CA ALA A 634 -23.21 4.14 -25.59
C ALA A 634 -24.42 4.07 -26.54
N LEU A 635 -24.44 3.08 -27.44
CA LEU A 635 -25.57 2.83 -28.33
C LEU A 635 -26.84 2.42 -27.56
N GLN A 636 -26.70 1.56 -26.53
CA GLN A 636 -27.83 1.18 -25.68
C GLN A 636 -28.47 2.39 -24.99
N VAL A 637 -27.64 3.28 -24.45
CA VAL A 637 -28.11 4.51 -23.80
C VAL A 637 -28.90 5.37 -24.80
N PHE A 638 -28.42 5.52 -26.03
CA PHE A 638 -29.19 6.21 -27.07
C PHE A 638 -30.55 5.57 -27.37
N VAL A 639 -30.59 4.24 -27.50
CA VAL A 639 -31.83 3.50 -27.76
C VAL A 639 -32.82 3.64 -26.59
N HIS A 640 -32.33 3.67 -25.35
CA HIS A 640 -33.14 3.83 -24.15
C HIS A 640 -33.69 5.26 -24.01
N GLU A 641 -32.83 6.27 -24.13
CA GLU A 641 -33.14 7.67 -23.81
C GLU A 641 -33.88 8.40 -24.94
N PHE A 642 -33.69 8.01 -26.21
CA PHE A 642 -34.30 8.69 -27.36
C PHE A 642 -35.13 7.73 -28.23
N PRO A 643 -36.43 7.56 -27.95
CA PRO A 643 -37.32 6.71 -28.76
C PRO A 643 -37.38 7.11 -30.25
N GLN A 644 -37.07 8.36 -30.59
CA GLN A 644 -37.02 8.84 -31.99
C GLN A 644 -35.90 8.17 -32.81
N ILE A 645 -34.89 7.57 -32.16
CA ILE A 645 -33.79 6.85 -32.79
C ILE A 645 -34.26 5.55 -33.46
N VAL A 646 -35.46 5.08 -33.14
CA VAL A 646 -36.16 3.99 -33.85
C VAL A 646 -36.21 4.20 -35.37
N ASN A 647 -36.26 5.45 -35.85
CA ASN A 647 -36.20 5.75 -37.29
C ASN A 647 -34.88 5.31 -37.96
N TYR A 648 -33.86 4.96 -37.17
CA TYR A 648 -32.58 4.42 -37.62
C TYR A 648 -32.40 2.93 -37.28
N ALA A 649 -33.46 2.23 -36.85
CA ALA A 649 -33.40 0.83 -36.41
C ALA A 649 -32.74 -0.09 -37.45
N ASP A 650 -33.06 0.07 -38.75
CA ASP A 650 -32.45 -0.72 -39.82
C ASP A 650 -30.92 -0.53 -39.92
N LYS A 651 -30.43 0.72 -39.77
CA LYS A 651 -28.99 1.02 -39.76
C LYS A 651 -28.33 0.39 -38.53
N ILE A 652 -28.96 0.48 -37.37
CA ILE A 652 -28.44 -0.07 -36.11
C ILE A 652 -28.37 -1.60 -36.19
N LEU A 653 -29.45 -2.26 -36.61
CA LEU A 653 -29.49 -3.70 -36.74
C LEU A 653 -28.47 -4.22 -37.75
N SER A 654 -28.28 -3.53 -38.89
CA SER A 654 -27.24 -3.90 -39.85
C SER A 654 -25.84 -3.92 -39.23
N VAL A 655 -25.52 -2.91 -38.40
CA VAL A 655 -24.24 -2.86 -37.67
C VAL A 655 -24.15 -3.97 -36.64
N LEU A 656 -25.18 -4.21 -35.84
CA LEU A 656 -25.20 -5.28 -34.83
C LEU A 656 -25.09 -6.68 -35.47
N THR A 657 -25.75 -6.93 -36.61
CA THR A 657 -25.59 -8.16 -37.38
C THR A 657 -24.15 -8.33 -37.86
N SER A 658 -23.51 -7.25 -38.34
CA SER A 658 -22.09 -7.31 -38.71
C SER A 658 -21.18 -7.63 -37.51
N VAL A 659 -21.49 -7.10 -36.32
CA VAL A 659 -20.76 -7.41 -35.09
C VAL A 659 -20.84 -8.90 -34.74
N ILE A 660 -22.04 -9.47 -34.84
CA ILE A 660 -22.32 -10.88 -34.55
C ILE A 660 -21.65 -11.81 -35.59
N CYS A 661 -21.67 -11.42 -36.87
CA CYS A 661 -21.16 -12.24 -37.98
C CYS A 661 -19.63 -12.16 -38.18
N ASP A 662 -19.00 -11.00 -37.94
CA ASP A 662 -17.57 -10.77 -38.23
C ASP A 662 -16.61 -11.36 -37.16
N THR A 663 -17.09 -11.96 -36.06
CA THR A 663 -16.21 -12.40 -34.96
C THR A 663 -16.42 -13.85 -34.49
N SER A 664 -15.42 -14.69 -34.77
CA SER A 664 -15.33 -16.08 -34.28
C SER A 664 -15.03 -16.21 -32.78
N LEU A 665 -14.77 -15.11 -32.08
CA LEU A 665 -14.60 -15.03 -30.62
C LEU A 665 -15.03 -13.64 -30.12
N LEU A 666 -16.34 -13.43 -29.94
CA LEU A 666 -16.85 -12.35 -29.10
C LEU A 666 -16.45 -12.64 -27.64
N SER A 667 -16.08 -11.61 -26.89
CA SER A 667 -16.12 -11.77 -25.43
C SER A 667 -17.57 -11.97 -25.01
N THR A 668 -17.79 -12.77 -23.97
CA THR A 668 -19.12 -13.00 -23.40
C THR A 668 -19.83 -11.68 -23.07
N THR A 669 -19.08 -10.68 -22.59
CA THR A 669 -19.57 -9.34 -22.29
C THR A 669 -20.12 -8.61 -23.52
N LEU A 670 -19.37 -8.57 -24.63
CA LEU A 670 -19.79 -7.88 -25.84
C LEU A 670 -21.01 -8.54 -26.47
N GLU A 671 -21.06 -9.87 -26.47
CA GLU A 671 -22.21 -10.63 -26.93
C GLU A 671 -23.46 -10.30 -26.11
N THR A 672 -23.35 -10.23 -24.78
CA THR A 672 -24.47 -9.84 -23.90
C THR A 672 -24.99 -8.44 -24.22
N TYR A 673 -24.14 -7.43 -24.34
CA TYR A 673 -24.58 -6.06 -24.66
C TYR A 673 -25.17 -5.96 -26.07
N THR A 674 -24.61 -6.66 -27.04
CA THR A 674 -25.13 -6.70 -28.41
C THR A 674 -26.56 -7.24 -28.42
N TRP A 675 -26.80 -8.39 -27.77
CA TRP A 675 -28.13 -9.00 -27.72
C TRP A 675 -29.15 -8.21 -26.89
N GLN A 676 -28.72 -7.57 -25.80
CA GLN A 676 -29.58 -6.64 -25.06
C GLN A 676 -30.04 -5.48 -25.95
N THR A 677 -29.14 -4.90 -26.74
CA THR A 677 -29.46 -3.80 -27.68
C THR A 677 -30.45 -4.26 -28.75
N VAL A 678 -30.21 -5.45 -29.34
CA VAL A 678 -31.15 -6.06 -30.28
C VAL A 678 -32.53 -6.21 -29.64
N GLY A 679 -32.58 -6.75 -28.42
CA GLY A 679 -33.83 -6.93 -27.65
C GLY A 679 -34.63 -5.64 -27.47
N MET A 680 -33.96 -4.52 -27.18
CA MET A 680 -34.61 -3.20 -27.05
C MET A 680 -35.19 -2.68 -28.38
N LEU A 681 -34.63 -3.10 -29.52
CA LEU A 681 -35.05 -2.65 -30.86
C LEU A 681 -36.15 -3.52 -31.47
N VAL A 682 -36.33 -4.77 -31.00
CA VAL A 682 -37.34 -5.71 -31.52
C VAL A 682 -38.75 -5.12 -31.61
N PRO A 683 -39.27 -4.37 -30.62
CA PRO A 683 -40.62 -3.81 -30.67
C PRO A 683 -40.85 -2.81 -31.81
N TYR A 684 -39.77 -2.35 -32.45
CA TYR A 684 -39.78 -1.22 -33.36
C TYR A 684 -39.39 -1.58 -34.80
N CYS A 685 -39.12 -2.86 -35.09
CA CYS A 685 -38.60 -3.30 -36.38
C CYS A 685 -39.66 -3.94 -37.29
N PRO A 686 -39.60 -3.71 -38.63
CA PRO A 686 -40.41 -4.46 -39.59
C PRO A 686 -39.96 -5.94 -39.65
N THR A 687 -40.92 -6.85 -39.78
CA THR A 687 -40.79 -8.32 -39.61
C THR A 687 -39.68 -9.01 -40.44
N GLY A 688 -39.23 -8.42 -41.55
CA GLY A 688 -38.24 -9.01 -42.45
C GLY A 688 -36.78 -9.00 -41.95
N LEU A 689 -36.38 -7.99 -41.17
CA LEU A 689 -35.02 -7.89 -40.64
C LEU A 689 -34.80 -8.78 -39.40
N PHE A 690 -35.88 -9.00 -38.65
CA PHE A 690 -35.90 -9.94 -37.53
C PHE A 690 -35.61 -11.38 -37.97
N CYS A 691 -36.16 -11.81 -39.13
CA CYS A 691 -35.89 -13.14 -39.69
C CYS A 691 -34.39 -13.35 -40.02
N GLN A 692 -33.70 -12.33 -40.54
CA GLN A 692 -32.26 -12.43 -40.86
C GLN A 692 -31.38 -12.56 -39.60
N LEU A 693 -31.73 -11.89 -38.50
CA LEU A 693 -31.05 -11.98 -37.21
C LEU A 693 -31.26 -13.34 -36.52
N VAL A 694 -32.48 -13.88 -36.64
CA VAL A 694 -32.85 -15.20 -36.14
C VAL A 694 -32.06 -16.28 -36.89
N ASP A 695 -31.95 -16.17 -38.22
CA ASP A 695 -31.21 -17.13 -39.06
C ASP A 695 -29.69 -17.11 -38.82
N CYS A 696 -29.09 -15.97 -38.47
CA CYS A 696 -27.65 -15.85 -38.17
C CYS A 696 -27.24 -16.26 -36.73
N GLY A 697 -28.18 -16.35 -35.78
CA GLY A 697 -27.86 -16.46 -34.35
C GLY A 697 -28.60 -17.56 -33.56
N LEU A 698 -29.43 -18.38 -34.21
CA LEU A 698 -30.38 -19.32 -33.58
C LEU A 698 -29.74 -20.30 -32.56
N ASP A 699 -28.52 -20.76 -32.80
CA ASP A 699 -27.79 -21.67 -31.89
C ASP A 699 -27.17 -20.95 -30.66
N ARG A 700 -26.84 -19.65 -30.76
CA ARG A 700 -26.28 -18.86 -29.64
C ARG A 700 -27.37 -18.21 -28.80
N LEU A 701 -28.42 -17.72 -29.45
CA LEU A 701 -29.63 -17.14 -28.84
C LEU A 701 -30.35 -18.12 -27.89
N THR A 702 -30.47 -19.38 -28.28
CA THR A 702 -31.15 -20.41 -27.47
C THR A 702 -30.40 -20.77 -26.18
N SER A 703 -29.10 -20.46 -26.08
CA SER A 703 -28.31 -20.67 -24.85
C SER A 703 -28.43 -19.49 -23.86
N HIS A 704 -28.45 -18.25 -24.34
CA HIS A 704 -28.51 -17.03 -23.50
C HIS A 704 -29.93 -16.71 -23.01
N PHE A 705 -30.97 -16.96 -23.81
CA PHE A 705 -32.36 -16.72 -23.40
C PHE A 705 -32.91 -17.78 -22.43
N LYS A 706 -32.23 -18.92 -22.24
CA LYS A 706 -32.62 -19.94 -21.26
C LYS A 706 -32.28 -19.57 -19.81
N THR A 707 -31.41 -18.58 -19.56
CA THR A 707 -30.88 -18.30 -18.21
C THR A 707 -31.41 -17.03 -17.55
N ARG A 708 -32.18 -16.16 -18.23
CA ARG A 708 -32.82 -14.98 -17.60
C ARG A 708 -34.29 -14.82 -18.00
N LYS A 709 -35.17 -14.76 -17.00
CA LYS A 709 -36.62 -14.51 -17.12
C LYS A 709 -36.91 -13.17 -17.81
N TRP A 710 -37.12 -13.17 -19.13
CA TRP A 710 -37.74 -12.07 -19.89
C TRP A 710 -38.95 -12.55 -20.71
N CYS A 711 -39.62 -13.63 -20.28
CA CYS A 711 -40.80 -14.19 -20.94
C CYS A 711 -42.12 -13.40 -20.71
N HIS A 712 -42.09 -12.11 -20.38
CA HIS A 712 -43.32 -11.33 -20.14
C HIS A 712 -43.53 -10.15 -21.10
N LEU A 713 -42.79 -10.07 -22.20
CA LEU A 713 -43.04 -9.12 -23.30
C LEU A 713 -43.19 -9.80 -24.67
N PHE A 714 -43.54 -11.09 -24.67
CA PHE A 714 -44.03 -11.80 -25.86
C PHE A 714 -45.52 -12.11 -25.72
#